data_AF-A0A7K5X9X8-F1
#
_entry.id   AF-A0A7K5X9X8-F1
#
_cell.length_a   1.000
_cell.length_b   1.000
_cell.length_c   1.000
_cell.angle_alpha   90.00
_cell.angle_beta   90.00
_cell.angle_gamma   90.00
#
_symmetry.space_group_name_H-M   'P 1'
#
loop_
_entity.id
_entity.type
_entity.pdbx_description
1 polymer ?
#
loop_
_entity_poly.entity_id
_entity_poly.type
_entity_poly.pdbx_seq_one_letter_code
_entity_poly.pdbx_strand_id
1 'polypeptide(L)'
;MPKNSKVTQREHSSEHVTESVADLLAHEEPVDYKRSVLNVTGETWDKQKDGEEELDAENRPAWNSKLQYILAQIGYSVGLGNVWRFPYLCQKNGGGAYLVPYLVLLIIIGLPLFFLELAVGQRIRRGSIGVWNYICPRLGGIGYASCLVCFFVGLYYNVIIGWSIFYFFKSFQYPLPWSECPIVKNGSVAVVETECERSSATTYFWYRETLDISNSISESGGLNWKMTLCLLVAWSLVGLAMIKGIQSSGKVMYFSSLFPYVVLVCFLVRGLLLRGAVDGIMHMFTPKLDKMLDPQVWREAATQVFFALGLGFGGVIAFSSYNKQDNNCHFDATLVSFINFFTSVLATLVVFAVLGFKANIMNEKCVVENAEKILGYLNTNVLSHDLIPPHVNFSHLTAKDYNEMYRVIMTVKEGHFKELGLDACLLEDELNKSVQGTGLAFIAFTEAMTHFPASPFWSVMFFLMLINLGLGSMIGTMSGITTPIIDTFKVRKEVFTVGCCIFAFVVGLIFVQRSGNYFVTMFDDYSATLPLTVVVILENIAVAWIYGTKKFMQELTEMLGFRPYQFYYYTWKYVSPICMAVLMTASIIQLGVSPPGYSAWIREEAAEKFLFYPTWAMAILISLIILASLPLPLVFILRQFHLVSDGSNALSVTYKKGRMMKDISNLEDNDETRFILSKVPSETPSPMPTHRSYLGPGSNSPMEMSTAPNGRYGSGYLLASTPESEL
;
A
#
# COMPACT_ATOMS: atom_id res chain seq x y z
N MET A 1 -57.65 1.57 -48.62
CA MET A 1 -58.62 2.14 -49.59
C MET A 1 -59.52 3.12 -48.83
N PRO A 2 -59.89 4.28 -49.39
CA PRO A 2 -58.98 5.44 -49.52
C PRO A 2 -59.65 6.79 -49.15
N LYS A 3 -58.85 7.87 -49.11
CA LYS A 3 -59.01 9.16 -49.85
C LYS A 3 -58.04 10.21 -49.26
N ASN A 4 -57.01 10.65 -50.00
CA ASN A 4 -56.96 11.85 -50.88
C ASN A 4 -57.35 13.15 -50.14
N SER A 5 -56.62 14.28 -50.20
CA SER A 5 -55.86 14.85 -51.35
C SER A 5 -55.05 16.12 -50.97
N LYS A 6 -53.93 16.32 -51.71
CA LYS A 6 -53.32 17.55 -52.31
C LYS A 6 -53.06 18.80 -51.43
N VAL A 7 -51.79 19.19 -51.19
CA VAL A 7 -50.84 20.00 -52.02
C VAL A 7 -51.22 21.48 -52.19
N THR A 8 -50.36 22.38 -51.73
CA THR A 8 -49.99 23.64 -52.42
C THR A 8 -48.59 24.09 -52.00
N GLN A 9 -47.84 24.60 -52.98
CA GLN A 9 -46.42 24.96 -53.01
C GLN A 9 -46.32 26.49 -53.20
N ARG A 10 -45.34 27.16 -52.59
CA ARG A 10 -44.88 28.53 -52.92
C ARG A 10 -43.43 28.67 -52.43
N GLU A 11 -42.45 28.48 -53.30
CA GLU A 11 -41.75 29.51 -54.11
C GLU A 11 -40.71 30.32 -53.33
N HIS A 12 -39.45 30.09 -53.73
CA HIS A 12 -38.25 30.84 -53.37
C HIS A 12 -38.29 32.24 -54.00
N SER A 13 -37.91 33.26 -53.22
CA SER A 13 -37.35 34.50 -53.76
C SER A 13 -36.12 34.89 -52.94
N SER A 14 -35.14 35.43 -53.66
CA SER A 14 -33.76 35.71 -53.24
C SER A 14 -33.58 37.20 -52.95
N GLU A 15 -33.09 37.56 -51.77
CA GLU A 15 -32.46 38.86 -51.52
C GLU A 15 -31.24 38.71 -50.59
N HIS A 16 -30.18 39.44 -50.95
CA HIS A 16 -28.93 39.58 -50.19
C HIS A 16 -29.06 40.75 -49.22
N VAL A 17 -28.89 40.50 -47.91
CA VAL A 17 -28.71 41.57 -46.92
C VAL A 17 -27.45 41.28 -46.12
N THR A 18 -26.50 42.22 -46.17
CA THR A 18 -25.30 42.25 -45.34
C THR A 18 -25.63 42.94 -44.03
N GLU A 19 -25.60 42.21 -42.91
CA GLU A 19 -25.69 42.82 -41.56
C GLU A 19 -24.32 42.87 -40.88
N SER A 20 -24.09 44.01 -40.23
CA SER A 20 -22.85 44.45 -39.59
C SER A 20 -22.71 43.88 -38.17
N VAL A 21 -21.47 43.62 -37.75
CA VAL A 21 -21.04 42.98 -36.49
C VAL A 21 -21.42 43.76 -35.21
N ALA A 22 -22.12 44.88 -35.33
CA ALA A 22 -22.48 45.74 -34.19
C ALA A 22 -23.84 45.43 -33.53
N ASP A 23 -24.74 44.67 -34.18
CA ASP A 23 -26.09 44.39 -33.63
C ASP A 23 -26.20 43.04 -32.88
N LEU A 24 -25.12 42.26 -32.78
CA LEU A 24 -25.10 40.95 -32.08
C LEU A 24 -24.64 41.02 -30.61
N LEU A 25 -24.33 42.20 -30.06
CA LEU A 25 -23.74 42.34 -28.72
C LEU A 25 -24.58 43.12 -27.71
N ALA A 26 -25.86 43.35 -27.98
CA ALA A 26 -26.74 43.99 -27.02
C ALA A 26 -27.99 43.14 -26.78
N HIS A 27 -27.85 42.08 -25.97
CA HIS A 27 -28.88 41.53 -25.08
C HIS A 27 -28.30 40.32 -24.34
N GLU A 28 -27.62 40.56 -23.22
CA GLU A 28 -27.20 39.52 -22.28
C GLU A 28 -28.02 39.71 -20.98
N GLU A 29 -29.03 38.88 -20.80
CA GLU A 29 -29.70 38.67 -19.50
C GLU A 29 -29.52 37.20 -19.07
N PRO A 30 -29.37 36.91 -17.76
CA PRO A 30 -28.91 35.61 -17.28
C PRO A 30 -30.08 34.61 -17.23
N VAL A 31 -29.96 33.47 -17.91
CA VAL A 31 -31.00 32.42 -17.90
C VAL A 31 -30.65 31.31 -16.91
N ASP A 32 -31.56 31.18 -15.96
CA ASP A 32 -31.64 30.25 -14.83
C ASP A 32 -31.84 28.79 -15.29
N TYR A 33 -30.93 27.88 -14.93
CA TYR A 33 -30.97 26.48 -15.38
C TYR A 33 -31.73 25.59 -14.38
N LYS A 34 -33.07 25.65 -14.41
CA LYS A 34 -33.92 24.61 -13.82
C LYS A 34 -35.11 24.28 -14.72
N ARG A 35 -35.07 23.04 -15.24
CA ARG A 35 -36.22 22.20 -15.61
C ARG A 35 -36.86 22.48 -16.98
N SER A 36 -36.43 21.73 -17.99
CA SER A 36 -37.24 21.48 -19.18
C SER A 36 -37.06 20.03 -19.63
N VAL A 37 -38.07 19.20 -19.32
CA VAL A 37 -38.33 17.93 -19.99
C VAL A 37 -38.93 18.26 -21.35
N LEU A 38 -38.35 17.75 -22.43
CA LEU A 38 -38.92 17.87 -23.78
C LEU A 38 -39.26 16.47 -24.31
N ASN A 39 -40.56 16.20 -24.42
CA ASN A 39 -41.10 15.13 -25.25
C ASN A 39 -40.98 15.54 -26.72
N VAL A 40 -40.38 14.70 -27.56
CA VAL A 40 -40.54 14.78 -29.02
C VAL A 40 -40.81 13.37 -29.56
N THR A 41 -41.97 13.24 -30.19
CA THR A 41 -42.44 12.11 -31.00
C THR A 41 -41.53 11.86 -32.19
N GLY A 42 -41.27 10.59 -32.49
CA GLY A 42 -40.27 10.16 -33.46
C GLY A 42 -40.59 10.47 -34.92
N GLU A 43 -39.53 10.66 -35.70
CA GLU A 43 -39.40 10.24 -37.08
C GLU A 43 -37.95 9.81 -37.31
N THR A 44 -37.80 8.58 -37.81
CA THR A 44 -36.56 7.86 -38.07
C THR A 44 -35.84 8.39 -39.30
N TRP A 45 -34.62 8.91 -39.13
CA TRP A 45 -33.63 9.04 -40.21
C TRP A 45 -32.24 8.65 -39.68
N ASP A 46 -31.63 7.68 -40.37
CA ASP A 46 -30.30 7.13 -40.14
C ASP A 46 -29.23 8.22 -39.96
N LYS A 47 -28.66 8.31 -38.74
CA LYS A 47 -27.35 8.89 -38.46
C LYS A 47 -26.60 8.03 -37.45
N GLN A 48 -25.92 7.03 -37.99
CA GLN A 48 -24.48 6.84 -37.83
C GLN A 48 -23.87 7.04 -36.43
N LYS A 49 -23.73 5.92 -35.71
CA LYS A 49 -22.76 5.44 -34.69
C LYS A 49 -21.66 6.32 -34.04
N ASP A 50 -21.48 7.59 -34.35
CA ASP A 50 -20.39 8.41 -33.80
C ASP A 50 -20.77 9.17 -32.51
N GLY A 51 -22.00 9.01 -32.00
CA GLY A 51 -22.47 9.66 -30.76
C GLY A 51 -22.47 8.78 -29.50
N GLU A 52 -22.23 7.47 -29.61
CA GLU A 52 -22.32 6.56 -28.45
C GLU A 52 -21.11 6.66 -27.51
N GLU A 53 -19.92 7.07 -28.00
CA GLU A 53 -18.72 7.18 -27.14
C GLU A 53 -18.65 8.48 -26.31
N GLU A 54 -19.18 9.60 -26.81
CA GLU A 54 -19.26 10.85 -26.02
C GLU A 54 -20.33 10.76 -24.90
N LEU A 55 -21.43 10.04 -25.14
CA LEU A 55 -22.45 9.75 -24.12
C LEU A 55 -21.96 8.76 -23.04
N ASP A 56 -20.98 7.90 -23.34
CA ASP A 56 -20.39 6.96 -22.36
C ASP A 56 -19.39 7.67 -21.41
N ALA A 57 -18.72 8.74 -21.85
CA ALA A 57 -17.83 9.53 -20.99
C ALA A 57 -18.59 10.30 -19.89
N GLU A 58 -19.84 10.70 -20.15
CA GLU A 58 -20.74 11.31 -19.16
C GLU A 58 -21.37 10.29 -18.18
N ASN A 59 -21.35 8.99 -18.49
CA ASN A 59 -22.02 7.94 -17.69
C ASN A 59 -21.08 7.10 -16.79
N ARG A 60 -19.76 7.35 -16.76
CA ARG A 60 -18.86 6.63 -15.82
C ARG A 60 -19.20 7.03 -14.37
N PRO A 61 -19.42 6.06 -13.46
CA PRO A 61 -19.78 6.38 -12.08
C PRO A 61 -18.65 7.17 -11.40
N ALA A 62 -19.00 8.22 -10.66
CA ALA A 62 -18.05 9.03 -9.91
C ALA A 62 -18.07 8.66 -8.42
N TRP A 63 -17.00 9.01 -7.70
CA TRP A 63 -16.99 8.97 -6.24
C TRP A 63 -18.01 9.96 -5.66
N ASN A 64 -18.73 9.57 -4.60
CA ASN A 64 -19.75 10.47 -4.01
C ASN A 64 -19.11 11.66 -3.29
N SER A 65 -17.86 11.52 -2.83
CA SER A 65 -17.10 12.58 -2.17
C SER A 65 -15.59 12.37 -2.32
N LYS A 66 -14.82 13.45 -2.20
CA LYS A 66 -13.36 13.38 -2.18
C LYS A 66 -12.82 12.56 -0.99
N LEU A 67 -13.47 12.67 0.18
CA LEU A 67 -13.10 11.87 1.35
C LEU A 67 -13.25 10.36 1.07
N GLN A 68 -14.33 9.95 0.43
CA GLN A 68 -14.56 8.55 0.06
C GLN A 68 -13.45 8.01 -0.85
N TYR A 69 -13.01 8.81 -1.83
CA TYR A 69 -11.89 8.47 -2.71
C TYR A 69 -10.57 8.34 -1.93
N ILE A 70 -10.25 9.32 -1.08
CA ILE A 70 -9.02 9.29 -0.27
C ILE A 70 -9.01 8.09 0.69
N LEU A 71 -10.12 7.79 1.35
CA LEU A 71 -10.23 6.60 2.20
C LEU A 71 -10.10 5.31 1.40
N ALA A 72 -10.66 5.24 0.19
CA ALA A 72 -10.48 4.09 -0.68
C ALA A 72 -9.01 3.89 -1.07
N GLN A 73 -8.30 4.97 -1.40
CA GLN A 73 -6.88 4.93 -1.73
C GLN A 73 -6.03 4.55 -0.51
N ILE A 74 -6.30 5.15 0.67
CA ILE A 74 -5.63 4.79 1.93
C ILE A 74 -5.87 3.33 2.27
N GLY A 75 -7.10 2.83 2.20
CA GLY A 75 -7.36 1.43 2.53
C GLY A 75 -6.82 0.43 1.51
N TYR A 76 -6.51 0.86 0.28
CA TYR A 76 -5.78 0.01 -0.67
C TYR A 76 -4.29 -0.01 -0.38
N SER A 77 -3.68 1.16 -0.15
CA SER A 77 -2.24 1.29 0.12
C SER A 77 -1.86 0.80 1.53
N VAL A 78 -2.72 1.01 2.52
CA VAL A 78 -2.51 0.52 3.89
C VAL A 78 -3.14 -0.85 4.02
N GLY A 79 -2.31 -1.89 3.98
CA GLY A 79 -2.73 -3.27 4.03
C GLY A 79 -2.08 -4.07 5.15
N LEU A 80 -2.25 -5.39 5.07
CA LEU A 80 -1.66 -6.35 5.98
C LEU A 80 -0.11 -6.26 6.03
N GLY A 81 0.52 -5.88 4.92
CA GLY A 81 1.96 -5.68 4.82
C GLY A 81 2.51 -4.62 5.78
N ASN A 82 1.73 -3.59 6.13
CA ASN A 82 2.15 -2.56 7.07
C ASN A 82 2.21 -3.08 8.52
N VAL A 83 1.42 -4.11 8.86
CA VAL A 83 1.28 -4.62 10.23
C VAL A 83 2.27 -5.72 10.56
N TRP A 84 2.64 -6.59 9.61
CA TRP A 84 3.63 -7.65 9.88
C TRP A 84 4.88 -7.58 9.01
N ARG A 85 4.77 -7.25 7.72
CA ARG A 85 5.91 -7.35 6.79
C ARG A 85 6.88 -6.21 7.04
N PHE A 86 6.38 -4.98 7.14
CA PHE A 86 7.21 -3.81 7.38
C PHE A 86 7.96 -3.89 8.73
N PRO A 87 7.32 -4.23 9.87
CA PRO A 87 8.02 -4.42 11.14
C PRO A 87 9.06 -5.54 11.10
N TYR A 88 8.75 -6.67 10.46
CA TYR A 88 9.69 -7.76 10.26
C TYR A 88 10.92 -7.32 9.44
N LEU A 89 10.71 -6.62 8.31
CA LEU A 89 11.80 -6.09 7.50
C LEU A 89 12.62 -5.05 8.27
N CYS A 90 11.96 -4.22 9.08
CA CYS A 90 12.62 -3.26 9.96
C CYS A 90 13.53 -3.98 10.96
N GLN A 91 13.05 -5.04 11.63
CA GLN A 91 13.84 -5.82 12.59
C GLN A 91 15.04 -6.52 11.90
N LYS A 92 14.79 -7.21 10.80
CA LYS A 92 15.79 -7.96 10.04
C LYS A 92 16.92 -7.07 9.49
N ASN A 93 16.56 -5.88 8.99
CA ASN A 93 17.47 -5.00 8.24
C ASN A 93 18.08 -3.87 9.08
N GLY A 94 18.29 -4.11 10.38
CA GLY A 94 19.05 -3.19 11.24
C GLY A 94 18.22 -2.15 12.00
N GLY A 95 16.95 -2.47 12.28
CA GLY A 95 16.05 -1.62 13.06
C GLY A 95 15.81 -0.28 12.38
N GLY A 96 16.07 0.80 13.11
CA GLY A 96 15.83 2.18 12.66
C GLY A 96 16.66 2.56 11.44
N ALA A 97 17.77 1.86 11.18
CA ALA A 97 18.56 2.05 9.98
C ALA A 97 17.76 1.74 8.70
N TYR A 98 16.81 0.80 8.74
CA TYR A 98 15.95 0.44 7.60
C TYR A 98 14.95 1.56 7.20
N LEU A 99 14.57 2.44 8.14
CA LEU A 99 13.64 3.52 7.87
C LEU A 99 14.22 4.55 6.88
N VAL A 100 15.54 4.73 6.88
CA VAL A 100 16.25 5.66 5.99
C VAL A 100 16.17 5.21 4.51
N PRO A 101 16.63 4.02 4.10
CA PRO A 101 16.52 3.57 2.71
C PRO A 101 15.06 3.49 2.27
N TYR A 102 14.13 3.09 3.15
CA TYR A 102 12.70 3.10 2.83
C TYR A 102 12.18 4.51 2.50
N LEU A 103 12.46 5.51 3.35
CA LEU A 103 12.02 6.89 3.13
C LEU A 103 12.66 7.51 1.89
N VAL A 104 13.95 7.24 1.65
CA VAL A 104 14.66 7.70 0.45
C VAL A 104 14.03 7.13 -0.80
N LEU A 105 13.77 5.82 -0.85
CA LEU A 105 13.14 5.16 -2.00
C LEU A 105 11.67 5.57 -2.17
N LEU A 106 10.95 5.84 -1.08
CA LEU A 106 9.60 6.38 -1.11
C LEU A 106 9.58 7.75 -1.78
N ILE A 107 10.51 8.65 -1.45
CA ILE A 107 10.55 10.01 -2.03
C ILE A 107 11.05 10.00 -3.48
N ILE A 108 12.08 9.21 -3.79
CA ILE A 108 12.73 9.22 -5.10
C ILE A 108 11.97 8.39 -6.15
N ILE A 109 11.35 7.28 -5.73
CA ILE A 109 10.73 6.32 -6.65
C ILE A 109 9.23 6.19 -6.36
N GLY A 110 8.85 5.92 -5.11
CA GLY A 110 7.46 5.64 -4.74
C GLY A 110 6.51 6.79 -5.10
N LEU A 111 6.74 7.97 -4.55
CA LEU A 111 5.89 9.15 -4.73
C LEU A 111 5.81 9.59 -6.20
N PRO A 112 6.92 9.69 -6.97
CA PRO A 112 6.83 10.00 -8.39
C PRO A 112 6.02 8.99 -9.19
N LEU A 113 6.24 7.69 -9.01
CA LEU A 113 5.51 6.67 -9.78
C LEU A 113 4.03 6.60 -9.36
N PHE A 114 3.75 6.77 -8.08
CA PHE A 114 2.37 6.82 -7.58
C PHE A 114 1.61 8.03 -8.14
N PHE A 115 2.25 9.20 -8.18
CA PHE A 115 1.68 10.38 -8.82
C PHE A 115 1.47 10.18 -10.33
N LEU A 116 2.39 9.50 -11.01
CA LEU A 116 2.28 9.16 -12.42
C LEU A 116 1.05 8.28 -12.70
N GLU A 117 0.86 7.18 -11.97
CA GLU A 117 -0.30 6.30 -12.14
C GLU A 117 -1.63 7.01 -11.86
N LEU A 118 -1.68 7.81 -10.79
CA LEU A 118 -2.86 8.60 -10.44
C LEU A 118 -3.22 9.62 -11.53
N ALA A 119 -2.22 10.34 -12.03
CA ALA A 119 -2.40 11.33 -13.08
C ALA A 119 -2.84 10.70 -14.40
N VAL A 120 -2.21 9.60 -14.82
CA VAL A 120 -2.57 8.89 -16.06
C VAL A 120 -3.99 8.35 -15.97
N GLY A 121 -4.37 7.72 -14.86
CA GLY A 121 -5.73 7.22 -14.65
C GLY A 121 -6.78 8.33 -14.66
N GLN A 122 -6.53 9.44 -13.98
CA GLN A 122 -7.44 10.60 -13.94
C GLN A 122 -7.57 11.30 -15.29
N ARG A 123 -6.47 11.43 -16.05
CA ARG A 123 -6.45 12.09 -17.36
C ARG A 123 -7.21 11.31 -18.43
N ILE A 124 -6.94 10.01 -18.54
CA ILE A 124 -7.48 9.15 -19.61
C ILE A 124 -8.86 8.59 -19.25
N ARG A 125 -9.19 8.48 -17.95
CA ARG A 125 -10.48 7.98 -17.43
C ARG A 125 -10.88 6.60 -17.93
N ARG A 126 -9.90 5.70 -18.04
CA ARG A 126 -10.07 4.28 -18.37
C ARG A 126 -9.30 3.39 -17.39
N GLY A 127 -9.65 2.11 -17.33
CA GLY A 127 -8.85 1.11 -16.62
C GLY A 127 -7.49 0.87 -17.28
N SER A 128 -6.59 0.17 -16.57
CA SER A 128 -5.20 -0.07 -16.97
C SER A 128 -5.03 -0.56 -18.42
N ILE A 129 -5.79 -1.57 -18.87
CA ILE A 129 -5.76 -2.04 -20.27
C ILE A 129 -6.08 -0.92 -21.27
N GLY A 130 -7.11 -0.11 -20.99
CA GLY A 130 -7.52 1.00 -21.84
C GLY A 130 -6.49 2.14 -21.87
N VAL A 131 -5.88 2.44 -20.71
CA VAL A 131 -4.82 3.44 -20.55
C VAL A 131 -3.60 3.11 -21.40
N TRP A 132 -3.07 1.90 -21.26
CA TRP A 132 -1.85 1.51 -21.97
C TRP A 132 -2.08 1.37 -23.47
N ASN A 133 -3.27 0.93 -23.88
CA ASN A 133 -3.68 0.94 -25.28
C ASN A 133 -3.79 2.37 -25.87
N TYR A 134 -4.23 3.35 -25.08
CA TYR A 134 -4.32 4.75 -25.52
C TYR A 134 -2.94 5.41 -25.67
N ILE A 135 -2.04 5.18 -24.71
CA ILE A 135 -0.68 5.74 -24.72
C ILE A 135 0.14 5.14 -25.87
N CYS A 136 0.20 3.81 -25.94
CA CYS A 136 0.93 3.09 -26.97
C CYS A 136 0.26 1.73 -27.21
N PRO A 137 -0.44 1.54 -28.33
CA PRO A 137 -1.08 0.27 -28.63
C PRO A 137 -0.12 -0.93 -28.53
N ARG A 138 1.14 -0.81 -28.94
CA ARG A 138 2.11 -1.92 -28.85
C ARG A 138 2.42 -2.36 -27.41
N LEU A 139 2.23 -1.48 -26.43
CA LEU A 139 2.44 -1.75 -25.00
C LEU A 139 1.14 -2.05 -24.24
N GLY A 140 0.04 -2.35 -24.95
CA GLY A 140 -1.22 -2.76 -24.33
C GLY A 140 -1.12 -4.00 -23.42
N GLY A 141 -0.07 -4.82 -23.60
CA GLY A 141 0.24 -5.97 -22.75
C GLY A 141 0.48 -5.63 -21.28
N ILE A 142 0.91 -4.40 -20.98
CA ILE A 142 1.13 -3.92 -19.60
C ILE A 142 -0.13 -4.06 -18.76
N GLY A 143 -1.29 -3.67 -19.29
CA GLY A 143 -2.56 -3.77 -18.57
C GLY A 143 -2.99 -5.22 -18.32
N TYR A 144 -2.76 -6.12 -19.29
CA TYR A 144 -3.07 -7.54 -19.12
C TYR A 144 -2.14 -8.22 -18.10
N ALA A 145 -0.86 -7.89 -18.12
CA ALA A 145 0.10 -8.36 -17.11
C ALA A 145 -0.28 -7.86 -15.70
N SER A 146 -0.67 -6.58 -15.57
CA SER A 146 -1.14 -6.00 -14.31
C SER A 146 -2.36 -6.74 -13.75
N CYS A 147 -3.35 -7.06 -14.60
CA CYS A 147 -4.52 -7.84 -14.21
C CYS A 147 -4.15 -9.24 -13.70
N LEU A 148 -3.18 -9.90 -14.35
CA LEU A 148 -2.76 -11.25 -14.00
C LEU A 148 -1.96 -11.29 -12.69
N VAL A 149 -1.09 -10.29 -12.46
CA VAL A 149 -0.40 -10.10 -11.19
C VAL A 149 -1.39 -9.80 -10.06
N CYS A 150 -2.39 -8.93 -10.30
CA CYS A 150 -3.48 -8.71 -9.35
C CYS A 150 -4.23 -9.99 -9.01
N PHE A 151 -4.46 -10.86 -10.01
CA PHE A 151 -5.12 -12.14 -9.78
C PHE A 151 -4.29 -13.03 -8.84
N PHE A 152 -2.98 -13.20 -9.10
CA PHE A 152 -2.10 -13.97 -8.22
C PHE A 152 -2.03 -13.41 -6.81
N VAL A 153 -1.87 -12.08 -6.65
CA VAL A 153 -1.83 -11.45 -5.34
C VAL A 153 -3.16 -11.58 -4.61
N GLY A 154 -4.28 -11.36 -5.31
CA GLY A 154 -5.62 -11.50 -4.76
C GLY A 154 -5.93 -12.92 -4.26
N LEU A 155 -5.37 -13.95 -4.91
CA LEU A 155 -5.56 -15.35 -4.49
C LEU A 155 -5.01 -15.60 -3.08
N TYR A 156 -3.71 -15.34 -2.84
CA TYR A 156 -3.09 -15.67 -1.56
C TYR A 156 -3.42 -14.65 -0.46
N TYR A 157 -3.63 -13.36 -0.79
CA TYR A 157 -4.07 -12.38 0.20
C TYR A 157 -5.40 -12.78 0.84
N ASN A 158 -6.34 -13.29 0.05
CA ASN A 158 -7.64 -13.67 0.56
C ASN A 158 -7.59 -14.94 1.44
N VAL A 159 -6.56 -15.78 1.27
CA VAL A 159 -6.28 -16.91 2.19
C VAL A 159 -5.89 -16.39 3.56
N ILE A 160 -5.06 -15.34 3.62
CA ILE A 160 -4.65 -14.73 4.89
C ILE A 160 -5.83 -14.05 5.61
N ILE A 161 -6.75 -13.46 4.85
CA ILE A 161 -8.03 -12.98 5.40
C ILE A 161 -8.83 -14.17 5.96
N GLY A 162 -8.86 -15.30 5.26
CA GLY A 162 -9.44 -16.55 5.75
C GLY A 162 -8.86 -17.00 7.10
N TRP A 163 -7.53 -16.98 7.24
CA TRP A 163 -6.87 -17.27 8.53
C TRP A 163 -7.30 -16.28 9.62
N SER A 164 -7.38 -14.99 9.29
CA SER A 164 -7.83 -13.94 10.23
C SER A 164 -9.29 -14.14 10.67
N ILE A 165 -10.17 -14.58 9.76
CA ILE A 165 -11.57 -14.92 10.05
C ILE A 165 -11.64 -16.10 11.02
N PHE A 166 -10.82 -17.14 10.82
CA PHE A 166 -10.78 -18.29 11.73
C PHE A 166 -10.42 -17.87 13.16
N TYR A 167 -9.35 -17.09 13.32
CA TYR A 167 -8.93 -16.58 14.63
C TYR A 167 -9.95 -15.62 15.24
N PHE A 168 -10.59 -14.77 14.44
CA PHE A 168 -11.67 -13.89 14.89
C PHE A 168 -12.80 -14.68 15.55
N PHE A 169 -13.31 -15.73 14.91
CA PHE A 169 -14.36 -16.57 15.49
C PHE A 169 -13.87 -17.36 16.72
N LYS A 170 -12.60 -17.76 16.75
CA LYS A 170 -12.00 -18.45 17.90
C LYS A 170 -11.70 -17.53 19.08
N SER A 171 -11.76 -16.21 18.91
CA SER A 171 -11.48 -15.23 19.96
C SER A 171 -12.64 -14.99 20.94
N PHE A 172 -13.85 -15.48 20.67
CA PHE A 172 -15.05 -15.25 21.48
C PHE A 172 -15.20 -16.19 22.70
N GLN A 173 -14.09 -16.74 23.21
CA GLN A 173 -14.10 -17.66 24.35
C GLN A 173 -12.99 -17.33 25.35
N TYR A 174 -13.22 -17.68 26.61
CA TYR A 174 -12.27 -17.54 27.71
C TYR A 174 -12.14 -18.90 28.44
N PRO A 175 -10.93 -19.46 28.61
CA PRO A 175 -9.65 -18.97 28.09
C PRO A 175 -9.54 -19.04 26.56
N LEU A 176 -8.57 -18.32 25.97
CA LEU A 176 -8.32 -18.36 24.52
C LEU A 176 -7.79 -19.76 24.11
N PRO A 177 -8.14 -20.28 22.91
CA PRO A 177 -7.73 -21.64 22.51
C PRO A 177 -6.23 -21.91 22.43
N TRP A 178 -5.44 -20.85 22.30
CA TRP A 178 -3.99 -20.89 22.17
C TRP A 178 -3.28 -20.44 23.44
N SER A 179 -3.98 -20.37 24.58
CA SER A 179 -3.35 -20.02 25.87
C SER A 179 -2.64 -21.20 26.53
N GLU A 180 -3.13 -22.43 26.33
CA GLU A 180 -2.65 -23.62 27.03
C GLU A 180 -2.45 -24.78 26.06
N CYS A 181 -1.49 -25.66 26.38
CA CYS A 181 -1.25 -26.87 25.61
C CYS A 181 -2.33 -27.93 25.89
N PRO A 182 -2.77 -28.67 24.85
CA PRO A 182 -3.71 -29.76 25.05
C PRO A 182 -3.07 -30.92 25.82
N ILE A 183 -3.90 -31.59 26.63
CA ILE A 183 -3.50 -32.75 27.43
C ILE A 183 -4.08 -34.01 26.78
N VAL A 184 -3.20 -34.94 26.38
CA VAL A 184 -3.57 -36.24 25.83
C VAL A 184 -3.62 -37.28 26.94
N LYS A 185 -4.75 -37.97 27.06
CA LYS A 185 -4.95 -39.05 28.03
C LYS A 185 -4.61 -40.40 27.39
N ASN A 186 -3.41 -40.93 27.70
CA ASN A 186 -3.05 -42.31 27.36
C ASN A 186 -3.32 -43.21 28.56
N GLY A 187 -4.57 -43.68 28.67
CA GLY A 187 -5.01 -44.49 29.82
C GLY A 187 -5.18 -43.66 31.09
N SER A 188 -4.48 -44.02 32.16
CA SER A 188 -4.49 -43.30 33.45
C SER A 188 -3.53 -42.11 33.52
N VAL A 189 -2.63 -41.94 32.53
CA VAL A 189 -1.64 -40.87 32.51
C VAL A 189 -2.10 -39.75 31.58
N ALA A 190 -2.21 -38.55 32.15
CA ALA A 190 -2.44 -37.31 31.43
C ALA A 190 -1.07 -36.73 31.06
N VAL A 191 -0.71 -36.77 29.77
CA VAL A 191 0.55 -36.25 29.25
C VAL A 191 0.25 -35.03 28.37
N VAL A 192 1.00 -33.95 28.56
CA VAL A 192 0.91 -32.77 27.69
C VAL A 192 1.43 -33.15 26.30
N GLU A 193 0.79 -32.66 25.23
CA GLU A 193 1.26 -32.94 23.87
C GLU A 193 2.72 -32.50 23.69
N THR A 194 3.60 -33.44 23.36
CA THR A 194 5.05 -33.24 23.35
C THR A 194 5.51 -32.18 22.35
N GLU A 195 4.82 -32.06 21.21
CA GLU A 195 5.07 -31.00 20.21
C GLU A 195 4.75 -29.61 20.77
N CYS A 196 3.70 -29.50 21.59
CA CYS A 196 3.29 -28.23 22.20
C CYS A 196 4.24 -27.83 23.33
N GLU A 197 4.67 -28.78 24.15
CA GLU A 197 5.61 -28.57 25.25
C GLU A 197 6.99 -28.09 24.75
N ARG A 198 7.48 -28.63 23.62
CA ARG A 198 8.76 -28.21 23.01
C ARG A 198 8.71 -26.87 22.30
N SER A 199 7.54 -26.47 21.81
CA SER A 199 7.36 -25.22 21.07
C SER A 199 6.62 -24.19 21.93
N SER A 200 5.36 -23.91 21.63
CA SER A 200 4.47 -23.12 22.47
C SER A 200 3.01 -23.43 22.13
N ALA A 201 2.10 -23.13 23.05
CA ALA A 201 0.65 -23.29 22.83
C ALA A 201 0.16 -22.55 21.57
N THR A 202 0.70 -21.35 21.30
CA THR A 202 0.37 -20.56 20.10
C THR A 202 0.94 -21.16 18.82
N THR A 203 2.19 -21.61 18.86
CA THR A 203 2.85 -22.25 17.71
C THR A 203 2.15 -23.56 17.34
N TYR A 204 1.79 -24.36 18.35
CA TYR A 204 1.00 -25.58 18.17
C TYR A 204 -0.38 -25.26 17.58
N PHE A 205 -1.09 -24.26 18.11
CA PHE A 205 -2.40 -23.87 17.59
C PHE A 205 -2.35 -23.40 16.13
N TRP A 206 -1.28 -22.71 15.72
CA TRP A 206 -1.06 -22.30 14.34
C TRP A 206 -0.79 -23.51 13.43
N TYR A 207 0.24 -24.31 13.73
CA TYR A 207 0.68 -25.37 12.83
C TYR A 207 -0.22 -26.61 12.84
N ARG A 208 -0.87 -26.95 13.96
CA ARG A 208 -1.68 -28.16 14.08
C ARG A 208 -3.18 -27.90 14.04
N GLU A 209 -3.69 -26.96 14.83
CA GLU A 209 -5.14 -26.73 14.90
C GLU A 209 -5.70 -25.89 13.75
N THR A 210 -4.93 -24.88 13.32
CA THR A 210 -5.32 -23.96 12.24
C THR A 210 -4.98 -24.56 10.87
N LEU A 211 -3.69 -24.73 10.58
CA LEU A 211 -3.23 -25.15 9.26
C LEU A 211 -3.31 -26.66 9.06
N ASP A 212 -3.03 -27.43 10.11
CA ASP A 212 -2.78 -28.88 10.04
C ASP A 212 -1.66 -29.18 9.02
N ILE A 213 -0.49 -28.58 9.24
CA ILE A 213 0.58 -28.47 8.25
C ILE A 213 1.32 -29.80 8.01
N SER A 214 1.70 -30.08 6.76
CA SER A 214 2.58 -31.20 6.40
C SER A 214 4.06 -30.89 6.65
N ASN A 215 4.89 -31.93 6.74
CA ASN A 215 6.34 -31.76 6.95
C ASN A 215 7.06 -31.22 5.70
N SER A 216 6.47 -31.38 4.53
CA SER A 216 7.02 -30.88 3.26
C SER A 216 5.93 -30.47 2.27
N ILE A 217 6.31 -29.69 1.26
CA ILE A 217 5.40 -29.28 0.17
C ILE A 217 4.92 -30.45 -0.70
N SER A 218 5.68 -31.55 -0.77
CA SER A 218 5.36 -32.73 -1.58
C SER A 218 4.25 -33.60 -0.98
N GLU A 219 4.01 -33.48 0.33
CA GLU A 219 2.98 -34.23 1.03
C GLU A 219 1.63 -33.50 0.91
N SER A 220 0.81 -33.92 -0.04
CA SER A 220 -0.56 -33.39 -0.18
C SER A 220 -1.49 -34.06 0.84
N GLY A 221 -1.72 -33.38 1.97
CA GLY A 221 -2.48 -33.92 3.09
C GLY A 221 -4.01 -33.75 3.02
N GLY A 222 -4.58 -33.54 1.83
CA GLY A 222 -6.00 -33.24 1.63
C GLY A 222 -6.39 -31.80 1.95
N LEU A 223 -7.69 -31.47 1.80
CA LEU A 223 -8.25 -30.14 2.05
C LEU A 223 -8.66 -29.99 3.52
N ASN A 224 -8.20 -28.93 4.17
CA ASN A 224 -8.63 -28.58 5.52
C ASN A 224 -10.00 -27.87 5.44
N TRP A 225 -11.08 -28.58 5.80
CA TRP A 225 -12.45 -28.07 5.73
C TRP A 225 -12.67 -26.77 6.53
N LYS A 226 -12.01 -26.61 7.69
CA LYS A 226 -12.10 -25.39 8.51
C LYS A 226 -11.61 -24.18 7.71
N MET A 227 -10.46 -24.33 7.04
CA MET A 227 -9.86 -23.28 6.22
C MET A 227 -10.64 -23.05 4.92
N THR A 228 -11.16 -24.10 4.28
CA THR A 228 -12.02 -23.99 3.10
C THR A 228 -13.26 -23.15 3.37
N LEU A 229 -13.92 -23.36 4.52
CA LEU A 229 -15.08 -22.54 4.92
C LEU A 229 -14.69 -21.08 5.16
N CYS A 230 -13.56 -20.83 5.82
CA CYS A 230 -13.09 -19.46 6.05
C CYS A 230 -12.71 -18.74 4.74
N LEU A 231 -12.11 -19.46 3.78
CA LEU A 231 -11.82 -18.93 2.45
C LEU A 231 -13.11 -18.59 1.67
N LEU A 232 -14.15 -19.42 1.79
CA LEU A 232 -15.46 -19.15 1.18
C LEU A 232 -16.08 -17.86 1.76
N VAL A 233 -16.02 -17.69 3.08
CA VAL A 233 -16.48 -16.47 3.77
C VAL A 233 -15.67 -15.26 3.31
N ALA A 234 -14.33 -15.37 3.22
CA ALA A 234 -13.47 -14.29 2.75
C ALA A 234 -13.84 -13.83 1.33
N TRP A 235 -13.97 -14.76 0.37
CA TRP A 235 -14.41 -14.42 -1.00
C TRP A 235 -15.83 -13.87 -1.06
N SER A 236 -16.72 -14.35 -0.19
CA SER A 236 -18.07 -13.81 -0.08
C SER A 236 -18.07 -12.36 0.42
N LEU A 237 -17.26 -12.02 1.43
CA LEU A 237 -17.10 -10.66 1.93
C LEU A 237 -16.57 -9.72 0.84
N VAL A 238 -15.52 -10.13 0.10
CA VAL A 238 -14.98 -9.35 -1.02
C VAL A 238 -16.03 -9.17 -2.13
N GLY A 239 -16.72 -10.24 -2.50
CA GLY A 239 -17.77 -10.22 -3.53
C GLY A 239 -18.94 -9.29 -3.17
N LEU A 240 -19.42 -9.35 -1.93
CA LEU A 240 -20.48 -8.46 -1.42
C LEU A 240 -20.02 -7.00 -1.36
N ALA A 241 -18.80 -6.73 -0.90
CA ALA A 241 -18.25 -5.38 -0.87
C ALA A 241 -18.14 -4.77 -2.28
N MET A 242 -17.82 -5.60 -3.29
CA MET A 242 -17.58 -5.18 -4.68
C MET A 242 -18.78 -5.32 -5.61
N ILE A 243 -19.95 -5.80 -5.15
CA ILE A 243 -21.06 -6.18 -6.04
C ILE A 243 -21.54 -5.04 -6.96
N LYS A 244 -21.62 -3.79 -6.46
CA LYS A 244 -21.92 -2.58 -7.27
C LYS A 244 -20.65 -1.80 -7.66
N GLY A 245 -19.47 -2.39 -7.48
CA GLY A 245 -18.13 -1.77 -7.49
C GLY A 245 -18.05 -0.52 -6.62
N ILE A 246 -17.52 0.59 -7.16
CA ILE A 246 -17.17 1.79 -6.38
C ILE A 246 -18.29 2.34 -5.48
N GLN A 247 -19.56 2.21 -5.88
CA GLN A 247 -20.70 2.70 -5.09
C GLN A 247 -20.92 1.90 -3.79
N SER A 248 -20.64 0.60 -3.82
CA SER A 248 -20.71 -0.28 -2.66
C SER A 248 -19.39 -0.26 -1.89
N SER A 249 -18.27 -0.45 -2.59
CA SER A 249 -16.96 -0.55 -1.95
C SER A 249 -16.60 0.73 -1.22
N GLY A 250 -16.86 1.90 -1.80
CA GLY A 250 -16.60 3.17 -1.14
C GLY A 250 -17.41 3.38 0.15
N LYS A 251 -18.55 2.69 0.36
CA LYS A 251 -19.28 2.76 1.65
C LYS A 251 -18.60 1.87 2.69
N VAL A 252 -18.16 0.69 2.30
CA VAL A 252 -17.42 -0.25 3.14
C VAL A 252 -16.09 0.36 3.61
N MET A 253 -15.41 1.13 2.75
CA MET A 253 -14.12 1.76 3.07
C MET A 253 -14.18 2.76 4.23
N TYR A 254 -15.32 3.40 4.51
CA TYR A 254 -15.42 4.29 5.68
C TYR A 254 -15.09 3.57 6.98
N PHE A 255 -15.66 2.38 7.17
CA PHE A 255 -15.37 1.58 8.35
C PHE A 255 -14.03 0.84 8.19
N SER A 256 -13.83 0.17 7.05
CA SER A 256 -12.68 -0.70 6.81
C SER A 256 -11.35 0.04 6.89
N SER A 257 -11.29 1.32 6.47
CA SER A 257 -10.06 2.11 6.46
C SER A 257 -9.82 2.86 7.77
N LEU A 258 -10.85 3.26 8.51
CA LEU A 258 -10.71 4.02 9.76
C LEU A 258 -10.55 3.12 11.00
N PHE A 259 -11.27 2.00 11.05
CA PHE A 259 -11.24 1.10 12.20
C PHE A 259 -9.83 0.60 12.55
N PRO A 260 -8.96 0.23 11.59
CA PRO A 260 -7.59 -0.17 11.90
C PRO A 260 -6.79 0.89 12.65
N TYR A 261 -6.96 2.18 12.35
CA TYR A 261 -6.25 3.25 13.07
C TYR A 261 -6.69 3.36 14.52
N VAL A 262 -7.99 3.20 14.79
CA VAL A 262 -8.51 3.16 16.16
C VAL A 262 -7.87 2.01 16.94
N VAL A 263 -7.82 0.82 16.33
CA VAL A 263 -7.22 -0.37 16.94
C VAL A 263 -5.72 -0.17 17.19
N LEU A 264 -4.95 0.33 16.20
CA LEU A 264 -3.52 0.59 16.35
C LEU A 264 -3.23 1.58 17.47
N VAL A 265 -4.00 2.67 17.59
CA VAL A 265 -3.84 3.64 18.69
C VAL A 265 -4.16 3.02 20.04
N CYS A 266 -5.24 2.23 20.14
CA CYS A 266 -5.58 1.51 21.38
C CYS A 266 -4.46 0.52 21.78
N PHE A 267 -3.91 -0.23 20.83
CA PHE A 267 -2.79 -1.14 21.08
C PHE A 267 -1.51 -0.39 21.42
N LEU A 268 -1.25 0.78 20.84
CA LEU A 268 -0.11 1.61 21.21
C LEU A 268 -0.21 2.06 22.66
N VAL A 269 -1.35 2.64 23.06
CA VAL A 269 -1.59 3.07 24.44
C VAL A 269 -1.47 1.88 25.39
N ARG A 270 -2.10 0.74 25.07
CA ARG A 270 -2.01 -0.46 25.90
C ARG A 270 -0.57 -0.98 25.98
N GLY A 271 0.13 -1.03 24.85
CA GLY A 271 1.51 -1.50 24.72
C GLY A 271 2.48 -0.67 25.55
N LEU A 272 2.38 0.66 25.48
CA LEU A 272 3.22 1.57 26.27
C LEU A 272 2.99 1.48 27.78
N LEU A 273 1.81 1.02 28.22
CA LEU A 273 1.51 0.78 29.64
C LEU A 273 2.06 -0.57 30.15
N LEU A 274 2.63 -1.40 29.29
CA LEU A 274 3.23 -2.68 29.68
C LEU A 274 4.69 -2.50 30.11
N ARG A 275 5.14 -3.33 31.05
CA ARG A 275 6.55 -3.39 31.46
C ARG A 275 7.40 -3.93 30.30
N GLY A 276 8.56 -3.33 30.06
CA GLY A 276 9.48 -3.79 29.00
C GLY A 276 9.16 -3.29 27.59
N ALA A 277 8.09 -2.51 27.39
CA ALA A 277 7.75 -1.96 26.07
C ALA A 277 8.83 -0.98 25.55
N VAL A 278 9.46 -0.23 26.46
CA VAL A 278 10.54 0.71 26.13
C VAL A 278 11.76 0.00 25.55
N ASP A 279 12.11 -1.20 26.04
CA ASP A 279 13.26 -1.96 25.53
C ASP A 279 13.06 -2.37 24.06
N GLY A 280 11.84 -2.79 23.71
CA GLY A 280 11.48 -3.10 22.34
C GLY A 280 11.51 -1.87 21.42
N ILE A 281 10.99 -0.73 21.87
CA ILE A 281 11.04 0.53 21.11
C ILE A 281 12.49 1.04 20.97
N MET A 282 13.29 0.92 22.01
CA MET A 282 14.71 1.27 21.97
C MET A 282 15.46 0.37 20.99
N HIS A 283 15.15 -0.93 20.98
CA HIS A 283 15.67 -1.88 19.99
C HIS A 283 15.28 -1.50 18.56
N MET A 284 14.03 -1.06 18.34
CA MET A 284 13.57 -0.55 17.05
C MET A 284 14.40 0.65 16.59
N PHE A 285 14.68 1.62 17.45
CA PHE A 285 15.38 2.85 17.06
C PHE A 285 16.90 2.77 17.09
N THR A 286 17.49 1.68 17.60
CA THR A 286 18.95 1.49 17.63
C THR A 286 19.44 1.17 16.21
N PRO A 287 20.11 2.10 15.51
CA PRO A 287 20.41 1.93 14.09
C PRO A 287 21.69 1.09 13.90
N LYS A 288 21.56 -0.07 13.23
CA LYS A 288 22.73 -0.89 12.83
C LYS A 288 23.18 -0.46 11.42
N LEU A 289 23.97 0.60 11.33
CA LEU A 289 24.36 1.23 10.06
C LEU A 289 25.11 0.29 9.10
N ASP A 290 25.84 -0.69 9.63
CA ASP A 290 26.57 -1.68 8.83
C ASP A 290 25.65 -2.49 7.92
N LYS A 291 24.38 -2.69 8.32
CA LYS A 291 23.39 -3.40 7.50
C LYS A 291 22.98 -2.62 6.26
N MET A 292 23.07 -1.29 6.25
CA MET A 292 22.70 -0.48 5.08
C MET A 292 23.68 -0.62 3.90
N LEU A 293 24.88 -1.13 4.16
CA LEU A 293 25.87 -1.44 3.11
C LEU A 293 25.48 -2.66 2.29
N ASP A 294 24.59 -3.51 2.81
CA ASP A 294 24.10 -4.68 2.12
C ASP A 294 23.07 -4.29 1.03
N PRO A 295 23.32 -4.58 -0.26
CA PRO A 295 22.37 -4.34 -1.34
C PRO A 295 21.00 -5.01 -1.12
N GLN A 296 20.95 -6.08 -0.31
CA GLN A 296 19.71 -6.73 0.08
C GLN A 296 18.70 -5.76 0.70
N VAL A 297 19.18 -4.88 1.58
CA VAL A 297 18.34 -3.97 2.37
C VAL A 297 17.62 -2.98 1.46
N TRP A 298 18.33 -2.41 0.49
CA TRP A 298 17.77 -1.48 -0.48
C TRP A 298 16.76 -2.13 -1.41
N ARG A 299 17.02 -3.37 -1.82
CA ARG A 299 16.10 -4.15 -2.65
C ARG A 299 14.82 -4.48 -1.89
N GLU A 300 14.92 -4.98 -0.66
CA GLU A 300 13.75 -5.28 0.17
C GLU A 300 12.95 -4.01 0.51
N ALA A 301 13.62 -2.87 0.74
CA ALA A 301 12.97 -1.57 0.90
C ALA A 301 12.22 -1.12 -0.36
N ALA A 302 12.81 -1.25 -1.54
CA ALA A 302 12.15 -0.87 -2.79
C ALA A 302 10.92 -1.74 -3.09
N THR A 303 11.06 -3.06 -2.93
CA THR A 303 9.94 -3.99 -3.06
C THR A 303 8.82 -3.62 -2.09
N GLN A 304 9.16 -3.31 -0.82
CA GLN A 304 8.17 -2.87 0.16
C GLN A 304 7.46 -1.57 -0.25
N VAL A 305 8.13 -0.60 -0.89
CA VAL A 305 7.49 0.62 -1.42
C VAL A 305 6.51 0.28 -2.53
N PHE A 306 6.85 -0.62 -3.46
CA PHE A 306 5.98 -1.00 -4.57
C PHE A 306 4.71 -1.70 -4.09
N PHE A 307 4.85 -2.68 -3.20
CA PHE A 307 3.72 -3.39 -2.62
C PHE A 307 2.87 -2.50 -1.70
N ALA A 308 3.48 -1.61 -0.91
CA ALA A 308 2.73 -0.73 -0.01
C ALA A 308 1.93 0.36 -0.76
N LEU A 309 2.44 0.89 -1.87
CA LEU A 309 1.68 1.89 -2.65
C LEU A 309 0.74 1.26 -3.68
N GLY A 310 0.92 -0.03 -4.00
CA GLY A 310 0.14 -0.73 -5.02
C GLY A 310 0.54 -0.32 -6.44
N LEU A 311 1.83 -0.04 -6.67
CA LEU A 311 2.37 0.38 -7.98
C LEU A 311 2.40 -0.79 -8.97
N GLY A 312 1.99 -0.56 -10.21
CA GLY A 312 1.97 -1.55 -11.30
C GLY A 312 0.84 -2.58 -11.21
N PHE A 313 -0.03 -2.48 -10.21
CA PHE A 313 -1.22 -3.33 -10.10
C PHE A 313 -2.38 -2.81 -10.96
N GLY A 314 -2.38 -1.54 -11.33
CA GLY A 314 -3.49 -0.90 -12.05
C GLY A 314 -4.73 -0.62 -11.18
N GLY A 315 -4.72 -0.98 -9.89
CA GLY A 315 -5.75 -0.58 -8.92
C GLY A 315 -5.78 0.93 -8.68
N VAL A 316 -4.60 1.56 -8.59
CA VAL A 316 -4.43 3.02 -8.46
C VAL A 316 -4.99 3.76 -9.68
N ILE A 317 -4.66 3.27 -10.87
CA ILE A 317 -5.21 3.75 -12.15
C ILE A 317 -6.74 3.60 -12.18
N ALA A 318 -7.25 2.45 -11.73
CA ALA A 318 -8.69 2.20 -11.69
C ALA A 318 -9.41 3.19 -10.75
N PHE A 319 -8.92 3.43 -9.54
CA PHE A 319 -9.56 4.37 -8.61
C PHE A 319 -9.53 5.82 -9.07
N SER A 320 -8.40 6.28 -9.62
CA SER A 320 -8.26 7.64 -10.15
C SER A 320 -9.11 7.88 -11.41
N SER A 321 -9.37 6.85 -12.22
CA SER A 321 -10.21 6.96 -13.43
C SER A 321 -11.67 7.38 -13.17
N TYR A 322 -12.16 7.14 -11.95
CA TYR A 322 -13.50 7.53 -11.50
C TYR A 322 -13.56 8.93 -10.89
N ASN A 323 -12.42 9.62 -10.80
CA ASN A 323 -12.34 10.98 -10.29
C ASN A 323 -12.61 12.02 -11.40
N LYS A 324 -12.90 13.25 -11.00
CA LYS A 324 -13.00 14.37 -11.94
C LYS A 324 -11.61 14.73 -12.47
N GLN A 325 -11.55 15.24 -13.70
CA GLN A 325 -10.28 15.58 -14.34
C GLN A 325 -9.55 16.74 -13.64
N ASP A 326 -10.28 17.71 -13.10
CA ASP A 326 -9.75 18.89 -12.41
C ASP A 326 -9.33 18.63 -10.94
N ASN A 327 -9.45 17.40 -10.44
CA ASN A 327 -9.07 17.10 -9.08
C ASN A 327 -7.54 17.17 -8.89
N ASN A 328 -7.09 17.71 -7.76
CA ASN A 328 -5.67 17.80 -7.45
C ASN A 328 -5.07 16.43 -7.04
N CYS A 329 -4.70 15.62 -8.05
CA CYS A 329 -4.12 14.30 -7.84
C CYS A 329 -2.69 14.34 -7.28
N HIS A 330 -1.98 15.47 -7.41
CA HIS A 330 -0.65 15.65 -6.79
C HIS A 330 -0.77 15.66 -5.27
N PHE A 331 -1.68 16.48 -4.72
CA PHE A 331 -1.94 16.52 -3.29
C PHE A 331 -2.37 15.13 -2.77
N ASP A 332 -3.25 14.46 -3.51
CA ASP A 332 -3.74 13.13 -3.13
C ASP A 332 -2.59 12.10 -3.12
N ALA A 333 -1.67 12.17 -4.10
CA ALA A 333 -0.50 11.31 -4.18
C ALA A 333 0.45 11.52 -2.98
N THR A 334 0.75 12.77 -2.65
CA THR A 334 1.59 13.13 -1.49
C THR A 334 0.95 12.69 -0.19
N LEU A 335 -0.34 13.01 0.01
CA LEU A 335 -1.08 12.70 1.23
C LEU A 335 -1.10 11.19 1.51
N VAL A 336 -1.49 10.38 0.53
CA VAL A 336 -1.59 8.93 0.70
C VAL A 336 -0.22 8.31 0.96
N SER A 337 0.83 8.75 0.25
CA SER A 337 2.18 8.21 0.43
C SER A 337 2.71 8.47 1.84
N PHE A 338 2.52 9.68 2.37
CA PHE A 338 2.93 10.01 3.74
C PHE A 338 2.07 9.31 4.79
N ILE A 339 0.74 9.21 4.59
CA ILE A 339 -0.12 8.42 5.48
C ILE A 339 0.37 6.98 5.54
N ASN A 340 0.63 6.34 4.39
CA ASN A 340 1.16 4.99 4.34
C ASN A 340 2.48 4.85 5.12
N PHE A 341 3.43 5.79 4.96
CA PHE A 341 4.67 5.79 5.73
C PHE A 341 4.42 5.90 7.24
N PHE A 342 3.64 6.90 7.68
CA PHE A 342 3.35 7.10 9.10
C PHE A 342 2.58 5.93 9.71
N THR A 343 1.66 5.32 8.95
CA THR A 343 0.96 4.10 9.38
C THR A 343 1.90 2.92 9.54
N SER A 344 2.89 2.77 8.65
CA SER A 344 3.91 1.72 8.76
C SER A 344 4.77 1.91 10.00
N VAL A 345 5.19 3.15 10.27
CA VAL A 345 5.94 3.50 11.49
C VAL A 345 5.08 3.26 12.74
N LEU A 346 3.83 3.71 12.75
CA LEU A 346 2.88 3.51 13.86
C LEU A 346 2.67 2.02 14.16
N ALA A 347 2.40 1.22 13.13
CA ALA A 347 2.25 -0.22 13.29
C ALA A 347 3.53 -0.87 13.82
N THR A 348 4.70 -0.44 13.34
CA THR A 348 5.99 -0.91 13.84
C THR A 348 6.20 -0.57 15.31
N LEU A 349 5.86 0.66 15.74
CA LEU A 349 5.92 1.05 17.16
C LEU A 349 5.06 0.15 18.04
N VAL A 350 3.83 -0.16 17.59
CA VAL A 350 2.93 -1.09 18.29
C VAL A 350 3.56 -2.47 18.38
N VAL A 351 4.08 -3.00 17.27
CA VAL A 351 4.72 -4.32 17.20
C VAL A 351 5.90 -4.41 18.16
N PHE A 352 6.83 -3.47 18.10
CA PHE A 352 8.03 -3.50 18.93
C PHE A 352 7.71 -3.26 20.42
N ALA A 353 6.69 -2.46 20.76
CA ALA A 353 6.23 -2.34 22.14
C ALA A 353 5.72 -3.68 22.70
N VAL A 354 4.91 -4.40 21.91
CA VAL A 354 4.37 -5.72 22.28
C VAL A 354 5.46 -6.79 22.32
N LEU A 355 6.39 -6.79 21.34
CA LEU A 355 7.53 -7.70 21.33
C LEU A 355 8.48 -7.45 22.50
N GLY A 356 8.72 -6.19 22.90
CA GLY A 356 9.53 -5.84 24.07
C GLY A 356 8.94 -6.35 25.38
N PHE A 357 7.62 -6.24 25.53
CA PHE A 357 6.89 -6.87 26.63
C PHE A 357 7.01 -8.41 26.61
N LYS A 358 6.81 -9.02 25.44
CA LYS A 358 6.94 -10.48 25.27
C LYS A 358 8.36 -10.95 25.65
N ALA A 359 9.39 -10.29 25.14
CA ALA A 359 10.79 -10.63 25.39
C ALA A 359 11.12 -10.56 26.88
N ASN A 360 10.64 -9.53 27.59
CA ASN A 360 10.83 -9.41 29.03
C ASN A 360 10.15 -10.55 29.81
N ILE A 361 8.91 -10.92 29.47
CA ILE A 361 8.22 -12.06 30.11
C ILE A 361 8.97 -13.37 29.85
N MET A 362 9.41 -13.63 28.63
CA MET A 362 10.11 -14.87 28.30
C MET A 362 11.48 -14.93 28.98
N ASN A 363 12.16 -13.79 29.08
CA ASN A 363 13.41 -13.68 29.81
C ASN A 363 13.22 -13.95 31.32
N GLU A 364 12.17 -13.40 31.93
CA GLU A 364 11.84 -13.68 33.34
C GLU A 364 11.53 -15.16 33.58
N LYS A 365 10.77 -15.81 32.68
CA LYS A 365 10.51 -17.27 32.76
C LYS A 365 11.80 -18.09 32.68
N CYS A 366 12.67 -17.79 31.71
CA CYS A 366 13.97 -18.45 31.55
C CYS A 366 14.82 -18.33 32.83
N VAL A 367 14.83 -17.14 33.44
CA VAL A 367 15.57 -16.89 34.70
C VAL A 367 15.00 -17.72 35.86
N VAL A 368 13.67 -17.80 36.00
CA VAL A 368 13.04 -18.59 37.07
C VAL A 368 13.30 -20.08 36.89
N GLU A 369 13.13 -20.63 35.69
CA GLU A 369 13.38 -22.05 35.41
C GLU A 369 14.83 -22.45 35.69
N ASN A 370 15.80 -21.61 35.28
CA ASN A 370 17.21 -21.88 35.54
C ASN A 370 17.58 -21.65 37.01
N ALA A 371 16.92 -20.74 37.72
CA ALA A 371 17.09 -20.59 39.17
C ALA A 371 16.62 -21.84 39.93
N GLU A 372 15.50 -22.45 39.53
CA GLU A 372 15.01 -23.72 40.09
C GLU A 372 16.00 -24.86 39.84
N LYS A 373 16.58 -24.96 38.64
CA LYS A 373 17.66 -25.92 38.34
C LYS A 373 18.86 -25.70 39.26
N ILE A 374 19.31 -24.46 39.42
CA ILE A 374 20.44 -24.10 40.28
C ILE A 374 20.16 -24.47 41.74
N LEU A 375 18.96 -24.19 42.25
CA LEU A 375 18.52 -24.61 43.58
C LEU A 375 18.54 -26.13 43.73
N GLY A 376 18.12 -26.87 42.70
CA GLY A 376 18.24 -28.33 42.64
C GLY A 376 19.69 -28.81 42.74
N TYR A 377 20.61 -28.16 42.03
CA TYR A 377 22.04 -28.48 42.07
C TYR A 377 22.73 -28.11 43.38
N LEU A 378 22.27 -27.05 44.06
CA LEU A 378 22.73 -26.68 45.39
C LEU A 378 22.27 -27.71 46.44
N ASN A 379 21.00 -28.12 46.40
CA ASN A 379 20.46 -29.14 47.30
C ASN A 379 21.12 -30.51 47.13
N THR A 380 21.61 -30.83 45.92
CA THR A 380 22.32 -32.07 45.60
C THR A 380 23.84 -31.96 45.77
N ASN A 381 24.37 -30.82 46.28
CA ASN A 381 25.80 -30.52 46.46
C ASN A 381 26.65 -30.58 45.18
N VAL A 382 26.05 -30.47 44.00
CA VAL A 382 26.75 -30.38 42.71
C VAL A 382 27.38 -28.98 42.54
N LEU A 383 26.69 -27.95 43.04
CA LEU A 383 27.19 -26.59 43.21
C LEU A 383 27.39 -26.29 44.71
N SER A 384 28.43 -25.54 45.06
CA SER A 384 28.60 -24.98 46.40
C SER A 384 27.86 -23.65 46.54
N HIS A 385 27.33 -23.37 47.74
CA HIS A 385 26.69 -22.08 48.04
C HIS A 385 27.65 -20.89 47.93
N ASP A 386 28.97 -21.11 48.01
CA ASP A 386 30.00 -20.07 47.88
C ASP A 386 30.06 -19.44 46.48
N LEU A 387 29.47 -20.10 45.47
CA LEU A 387 29.39 -19.60 44.09
C LEU A 387 28.32 -18.52 43.92
N ILE A 388 27.42 -18.35 44.90
CA ILE A 388 26.28 -17.44 44.81
C ILE A 388 26.70 -16.09 45.39
N PRO A 389 26.59 -14.98 44.63
CA PRO A 389 26.90 -13.67 45.17
C PRO A 389 26.01 -13.36 46.39
N PRO A 390 26.56 -12.77 47.46
CA PRO A 390 25.86 -12.64 48.75
C PRO A 390 24.64 -11.70 48.72
N HIS A 391 24.47 -10.90 47.66
CA HIS A 391 23.33 -10.01 47.47
C HIS A 391 22.14 -10.70 46.78
N VAL A 392 22.32 -11.93 46.27
CA VAL A 392 21.29 -12.63 45.50
C VAL A 392 20.32 -13.35 46.43
N ASN A 393 19.03 -13.05 46.25
CA ASN A 393 17.95 -13.72 46.96
C ASN A 393 17.04 -14.42 45.95
N PHE A 394 16.94 -15.76 46.03
CA PHE A 394 16.14 -16.58 45.13
C PHE A 394 14.63 -16.27 45.16
N SER A 395 14.12 -15.60 46.19
CA SER A 395 12.71 -15.17 46.25
C SER A 395 12.39 -13.97 45.35
N HIS A 396 13.39 -13.14 45.04
CA HIS A 396 13.26 -11.95 44.19
C HIS A 396 14.47 -11.85 43.25
N LEU A 397 14.60 -12.84 42.36
CA LEU A 397 15.71 -12.89 41.43
C LEU A 397 15.48 -11.97 40.22
N THR A 398 16.41 -11.06 39.95
CA THR A 398 16.38 -10.27 38.71
C THR A 398 17.22 -10.93 37.61
N ALA A 399 16.94 -10.59 36.35
CA ALA A 399 17.74 -11.08 35.21
C ALA A 399 19.23 -10.68 35.29
N LYS A 400 19.55 -9.57 35.96
CA LYS A 400 20.95 -9.13 36.17
C LYS A 400 21.65 -10.04 37.18
N ASP A 401 20.99 -10.34 38.29
CA ASP A 401 21.50 -11.24 39.33
C ASP A 401 21.77 -12.64 38.75
N TYR A 402 20.85 -13.13 37.91
CA TYR A 402 21.02 -14.40 37.21
C TYR A 402 22.22 -14.39 36.26
N ASN A 403 22.39 -13.34 35.45
CA ASN A 403 23.51 -13.27 34.50
C ASN A 403 24.88 -13.21 35.22
N GLU A 404 24.95 -12.55 36.38
CA GLU A 404 26.15 -12.55 37.21
C GLU A 404 26.45 -13.96 37.73
N MET A 405 25.44 -14.63 38.31
CA MET A 405 25.55 -16.02 38.77
C MET A 405 25.93 -16.97 37.63
N TYR A 406 25.32 -16.83 36.46
CA TYR A 406 25.59 -17.60 35.25
C TYR A 406 27.07 -17.48 34.83
N ARG A 407 27.61 -16.26 34.78
CA ARG A 407 29.01 -16.01 34.44
C ARG A 407 29.98 -16.63 35.44
N VAL A 408 29.67 -16.54 36.73
CA VAL A 408 30.49 -17.15 37.79
C VAL A 408 30.50 -18.67 37.64
N ILE A 409 29.33 -19.30 37.49
CA ILE A 409 29.20 -20.76 37.33
C ILE A 409 29.92 -21.23 36.06
N MET A 410 29.75 -20.50 34.95
CA MET A 410 30.42 -20.79 33.67
C MET A 410 31.94 -20.76 33.81
N THR A 411 32.47 -19.75 34.51
CA THR A 411 33.92 -19.58 34.69
C THR A 411 34.51 -20.63 35.64
N VAL A 412 33.77 -21.07 36.66
CA VAL A 412 34.30 -22.03 37.64
C VAL A 412 34.16 -23.49 37.18
N LYS A 413 33.08 -23.82 36.47
CA LYS A 413 32.79 -25.21 36.05
C LYS A 413 33.28 -25.56 34.65
N GLU A 414 33.81 -24.60 33.88
CA GLU A 414 34.35 -24.70 32.50
C GLU A 414 33.97 -25.99 31.73
N GLY A 415 34.66 -27.10 32.00
CA GLY A 415 34.48 -28.39 31.32
C GLY A 415 33.16 -29.13 31.56
N HIS A 416 32.50 -28.97 32.71
CA HIS A 416 31.23 -29.62 33.05
C HIS A 416 30.02 -28.67 32.90
N PHE A 417 30.23 -27.45 32.40
CA PHE A 417 29.17 -26.46 32.32
C PHE A 417 28.02 -26.89 31.40
N LYS A 418 28.34 -27.54 30.28
CA LYS A 418 27.33 -28.03 29.32
C LYS A 418 26.41 -29.10 29.90
N GLU A 419 26.85 -29.83 30.92
CA GLU A 419 26.05 -30.87 31.59
C GLU A 419 24.98 -30.28 32.50
N LEU A 420 25.15 -29.02 32.94
CA LEU A 420 24.20 -28.34 33.81
C LEU A 420 22.93 -27.88 33.08
N GLY A 421 22.97 -27.73 31.75
CA GLY A 421 21.82 -27.33 30.95
C GLY A 421 21.23 -25.96 31.32
N LEU A 422 22.11 -25.00 31.65
CA LEU A 422 21.75 -23.62 31.99
C LEU A 422 21.84 -22.72 30.76
N ASP A 423 20.79 -21.93 30.52
CA ASP A 423 20.72 -20.98 29.41
C ASP A 423 21.15 -19.58 29.86
N ALA A 424 21.77 -18.79 28.98
CA ALA A 424 22.26 -17.45 29.32
C ALA A 424 21.16 -16.42 29.61
N CYS A 425 19.90 -16.70 29.22
CA CYS A 425 18.72 -15.84 29.40
C CYS A 425 19.03 -14.34 29.13
N LEU A 426 19.45 -14.03 27.91
CA LEU A 426 19.75 -12.66 27.49
C LEU A 426 18.54 -12.03 26.80
N LEU A 427 18.09 -10.87 27.29
CA LEU A 427 16.96 -10.13 26.71
C LEU A 427 17.20 -9.78 25.24
N GLU A 428 18.44 -9.47 24.86
CA GLU A 428 18.79 -9.12 23.49
C GLU A 428 18.63 -10.31 22.52
N ASP A 429 18.83 -11.55 22.98
CA ASP A 429 18.61 -12.74 22.17
C ASP A 429 17.11 -12.94 21.91
N GLU A 430 16.27 -12.72 22.93
CA GLU A 430 14.81 -12.77 22.77
C GLU A 430 14.29 -11.64 21.85
N LEU A 431 14.86 -10.44 21.93
CA LEU A 431 14.52 -9.32 21.04
C LEU A 431 15.01 -9.54 19.60
N ASN A 432 16.12 -10.26 19.41
CA ASN A 432 16.67 -10.58 18.09
C ASN A 432 15.96 -11.76 17.41
N LYS A 433 15.15 -12.55 18.14
CA LYS A 433 14.31 -13.60 17.55
C LYS A 433 13.24 -12.95 16.67
N SER A 434 13.51 -12.85 15.37
CA SER A 434 12.55 -12.38 14.38
C SER A 434 11.60 -13.51 13.99
N VAL A 435 10.29 -13.27 14.06
CA VAL A 435 9.29 -14.17 13.50
C VAL A 435 8.97 -13.72 12.08
N GLN A 436 9.14 -14.63 11.10
CA GLN A 436 8.98 -14.30 9.68
C GLN A 436 7.51 -14.25 9.26
N GLY A 437 7.17 -13.26 8.42
CA GLY A 437 5.91 -13.21 7.67
C GLY A 437 4.67 -13.26 8.56
N THR A 438 3.79 -14.22 8.28
CA THR A 438 2.51 -14.40 8.98
C THR A 438 2.67 -14.87 10.43
N GLY A 439 3.78 -15.53 10.78
CA GLY A 439 4.05 -15.95 12.15
C GLY A 439 4.10 -14.77 13.14
N LEU A 440 4.50 -13.58 12.69
CA LEU A 440 4.51 -12.41 13.56
C LEU A 440 3.10 -12.10 14.09
N ALA A 441 2.08 -12.14 13.23
CA ALA A 441 0.70 -11.85 13.63
C ALA A 441 0.00 -13.03 14.32
N PHE A 442 0.18 -14.25 13.81
CA PHE A 442 -0.57 -15.42 14.29
C PHE A 442 0.11 -16.20 15.42
N ILE A 443 1.42 -15.97 15.67
CA ILE A 443 2.18 -16.62 16.76
C ILE A 443 2.65 -15.58 17.78
N ALA A 444 3.49 -14.62 17.38
CA ALA A 444 4.11 -13.72 18.35
C ALA A 444 3.10 -12.76 19.00
N PHE A 445 2.21 -12.16 18.20
CA PHE A 445 1.18 -11.25 18.70
C PHE A 445 0.11 -11.98 19.51
N THR A 446 -0.35 -13.15 19.05
CA THR A 446 -1.34 -13.96 19.78
C THR A 446 -0.81 -14.39 21.14
N GLU A 447 0.47 -14.75 21.21
CA GLU A 447 1.16 -15.11 22.44
C GLU A 447 1.26 -13.92 23.41
N ALA A 448 1.61 -12.73 22.92
CA ALA A 448 1.63 -11.55 23.77
C ALA A 448 0.23 -11.18 24.29
N MET A 449 -0.82 -11.36 23.47
CA MET A 449 -2.20 -11.06 23.86
C MET A 449 -2.75 -11.98 24.95
N THR A 450 -2.28 -13.23 25.08
CA THR A 450 -2.74 -14.12 26.17
C THR A 450 -2.36 -13.57 27.55
N HIS A 451 -1.29 -12.79 27.62
CA HIS A 451 -0.82 -12.13 28.82
C HIS A 451 -1.54 -10.80 29.14
N PHE A 452 -2.45 -10.33 28.27
CA PHE A 452 -3.22 -9.13 28.54
C PHE A 452 -4.44 -9.43 29.42
N PRO A 453 -4.82 -8.52 30.35
CA PRO A 453 -6.10 -8.60 31.01
C PRO A 453 -7.21 -8.45 29.95
N ALA A 454 -8.28 -9.25 30.10
CA ALA A 454 -9.33 -9.37 29.09
C ALA A 454 -8.78 -9.77 27.70
N SER A 455 -7.91 -10.77 27.64
CA SER A 455 -7.29 -11.26 26.40
C SER A 455 -8.27 -11.53 25.23
N PRO A 456 -9.52 -12.02 25.44
CA PRO A 456 -10.47 -12.18 24.34
C PRO A 456 -10.82 -10.86 23.64
N PHE A 457 -10.96 -9.75 24.39
CA PHE A 457 -11.31 -8.45 23.82
C PHE A 457 -10.23 -7.93 22.86
N TRP A 458 -8.97 -8.00 23.29
CA TRP A 458 -7.83 -7.57 22.47
C TRP A 458 -7.68 -8.44 21.22
N SER A 459 -7.88 -9.75 21.37
CA SER A 459 -7.85 -10.67 20.24
C SER A 459 -8.94 -10.38 19.20
N VAL A 460 -10.19 -10.15 19.63
CA VAL A 460 -11.30 -9.77 18.74
C VAL A 460 -10.98 -8.47 17.99
N MET A 461 -10.49 -7.43 18.68
CA MET A 461 -10.11 -6.17 18.04
C MET A 461 -8.98 -6.34 17.03
N PHE A 462 -7.95 -7.12 17.37
CA PHE A 462 -6.80 -7.36 16.52
C PHE A 462 -7.16 -8.11 15.23
N PHE A 463 -7.88 -9.23 15.33
CA PHE A 463 -8.27 -10.00 14.15
C PHE A 463 -9.33 -9.28 13.31
N LEU A 464 -10.23 -8.50 13.92
CA LEU A 464 -11.14 -7.63 13.18
C LEU A 464 -10.38 -6.53 12.43
N MET A 465 -9.33 -5.95 13.02
CA MET A 465 -8.44 -5.02 12.32
C MET A 465 -7.78 -5.69 11.10
N LEU A 466 -7.22 -6.89 11.26
CA LEU A 466 -6.59 -7.61 10.15
C LEU A 466 -7.57 -7.91 9.01
N ILE A 467 -8.81 -8.32 9.33
CA ILE A 467 -9.86 -8.54 8.33
C ILE A 467 -10.16 -7.24 7.56
N ASN A 468 -10.28 -6.10 8.24
CA ASN A 468 -10.57 -4.81 7.60
C ASN A 468 -9.40 -4.27 6.77
N LEU A 469 -8.15 -4.45 7.22
CA LEU A 469 -6.96 -4.11 6.43
C LEU A 469 -6.87 -4.98 5.17
N GLY A 470 -7.10 -6.28 5.30
CA GLY A 470 -7.12 -7.20 4.16
C GLY A 470 -8.24 -6.86 3.17
N LEU A 471 -9.45 -6.55 3.67
CA LEU A 471 -10.60 -6.19 2.84
C LEU A 471 -10.33 -4.92 2.03
N GLY A 472 -9.72 -3.90 2.63
CA GLY A 472 -9.32 -2.67 1.94
C GLY A 472 -8.37 -2.94 0.76
N SER A 473 -7.31 -3.71 1.00
CA SER A 473 -6.37 -4.10 -0.06
C SER A 473 -7.06 -4.94 -1.15
N MET A 474 -7.90 -5.90 -0.77
CA MET A 474 -8.63 -6.75 -1.72
C MET A 474 -9.62 -5.98 -2.61
N ILE A 475 -10.25 -4.94 -2.09
CA ILE A 475 -11.12 -4.05 -2.88
C ILE A 475 -10.33 -3.36 -4.00
N GLY A 476 -9.12 -2.88 -3.72
CA GLY A 476 -8.25 -2.27 -4.73
C GLY A 476 -7.70 -3.28 -5.74
N THR A 477 -7.24 -4.43 -5.27
CA THR A 477 -6.77 -5.53 -6.14
C THR A 477 -7.87 -6.01 -7.08
N MET A 478 -9.09 -6.23 -6.56
CA MET A 478 -10.25 -6.59 -7.39
C MET A 478 -10.64 -5.47 -8.35
N SER A 479 -10.48 -4.20 -7.97
CA SER A 479 -10.72 -3.06 -8.88
C SER A 479 -9.72 -3.02 -10.03
N GLY A 480 -8.46 -3.42 -9.77
CA GLY A 480 -7.41 -3.59 -10.79
C GLY A 480 -7.70 -4.70 -11.80
N ILE A 481 -8.52 -5.71 -11.44
CA ILE A 481 -8.95 -6.78 -12.36
C ILE A 481 -10.25 -6.40 -13.07
N THR A 482 -11.26 -6.02 -12.28
CA THR A 482 -12.63 -5.81 -12.78
C THR A 482 -12.75 -4.59 -13.66
N THR A 483 -12.14 -3.46 -13.29
CA THR A 483 -12.27 -2.20 -14.04
C THR A 483 -11.70 -2.30 -15.46
N PRO A 484 -10.47 -2.80 -15.69
CA PRO A 484 -9.93 -2.89 -17.04
C PRO A 484 -10.71 -3.86 -17.94
N ILE A 485 -11.22 -4.97 -17.39
CA ILE A 485 -11.97 -5.96 -18.17
C ILE A 485 -13.36 -5.44 -18.51
N ILE A 486 -14.06 -4.80 -17.56
CA ILE A 486 -15.36 -4.18 -17.80
C ILE A 486 -15.25 -3.07 -18.84
N ASP A 487 -14.22 -2.21 -18.74
CA ASP A 487 -14.00 -1.12 -19.69
C ASP A 487 -13.67 -1.63 -21.11
N THR A 488 -13.00 -2.78 -21.22
CA THR A 488 -12.57 -3.33 -22.52
C THR A 488 -13.65 -4.18 -23.19
N PHE A 489 -14.36 -5.02 -22.43
CA PHE A 489 -15.31 -6.01 -22.96
C PHE A 489 -16.79 -5.64 -22.73
N LYS A 490 -17.08 -4.51 -22.08
CA LYS A 490 -18.44 -4.01 -21.76
C LYS A 490 -19.36 -5.09 -21.16
N VAL A 491 -18.82 -5.92 -20.26
CA VAL A 491 -19.56 -7.00 -19.58
C VAL A 491 -20.38 -6.49 -18.39
N ARG A 492 -21.45 -7.21 -18.03
CA ARG A 492 -22.27 -6.91 -16.84
C ARG A 492 -21.44 -7.03 -15.57
N LYS A 493 -21.28 -5.92 -14.86
CA LYS A 493 -20.38 -5.75 -13.70
C LYS A 493 -20.66 -6.73 -12.56
N GLU A 494 -21.92 -6.91 -12.19
CA GLU A 494 -22.33 -7.73 -11.05
C GLU A 494 -22.00 -9.21 -11.31
N VAL A 495 -22.41 -9.70 -12.48
CA VAL A 495 -22.20 -11.10 -12.90
C VAL A 495 -20.71 -11.38 -13.05
N PHE A 496 -19.96 -10.46 -13.65
CA PHE A 496 -18.53 -10.62 -13.83
C PHE A 496 -17.79 -10.66 -12.49
N THR A 497 -18.11 -9.75 -11.56
CA THR A 497 -17.48 -9.71 -10.23
C THR A 497 -17.71 -11.00 -9.45
N VAL A 498 -18.96 -11.49 -9.41
CA VAL A 498 -19.29 -12.76 -8.73
C VAL A 498 -18.59 -13.93 -9.41
N GLY A 499 -18.58 -13.98 -10.75
CA GLY A 499 -17.85 -15.00 -11.51
C GLY A 499 -16.35 -15.02 -11.19
N CYS A 500 -15.71 -13.86 -11.11
CA CYS A 500 -14.31 -13.74 -10.72
C CYS A 500 -14.05 -14.26 -9.30
N CYS A 501 -14.90 -13.91 -8.33
CA CYS A 501 -14.76 -14.40 -6.95
C CYS A 501 -14.93 -15.92 -6.85
N ILE A 502 -15.90 -16.51 -7.58
CA ILE A 502 -16.10 -17.97 -7.60
C ILE A 502 -14.89 -18.65 -8.24
N PHE A 503 -14.39 -18.14 -9.36
CA PHE A 503 -13.20 -18.68 -10.00
C PHE A 503 -11.98 -18.60 -9.09
N ALA A 504 -11.76 -17.46 -8.44
CA ALA A 504 -10.66 -17.26 -7.51
C ALA A 504 -10.78 -18.13 -6.25
N PHE A 505 -12.00 -18.40 -5.77
CA PHE A 505 -12.23 -19.37 -4.69
C PHE A 505 -11.82 -20.79 -5.09
N VAL A 506 -12.22 -21.25 -6.29
CA VAL A 506 -11.89 -22.60 -6.79
C VAL A 506 -10.38 -22.77 -6.96
N VAL A 507 -9.70 -21.79 -7.58
CA VAL A 507 -8.24 -21.80 -7.71
C VAL A 507 -7.58 -21.71 -6.33
N GLY A 508 -8.15 -20.91 -5.42
CA GLY A 508 -7.66 -20.72 -4.06
C GLY A 508 -7.72 -21.98 -3.18
N LEU A 509 -8.43 -23.04 -3.58
CA LEU A 509 -8.47 -24.30 -2.84
C LEU A 509 -7.09 -24.98 -2.70
N ILE A 510 -6.13 -24.64 -3.56
CA ILE A 510 -4.75 -25.13 -3.44
C ILE A 510 -4.09 -24.65 -2.12
N PHE A 511 -4.43 -23.46 -1.64
CA PHE A 511 -3.79 -22.85 -0.47
C PHE A 511 -4.38 -23.31 0.88
N VAL A 512 -5.51 -24.00 0.86
CA VAL A 512 -6.16 -24.54 2.08
C VAL A 512 -5.89 -26.04 2.27
N GLN A 513 -4.96 -26.60 1.48
CA GLN A 513 -4.40 -27.92 1.71
C GLN A 513 -3.46 -27.91 2.92
N ARG A 514 -3.10 -29.09 3.46
CA ARG A 514 -2.09 -29.19 4.54
C ARG A 514 -0.72 -28.60 4.16
N SER A 515 -0.31 -28.74 2.90
CA SER A 515 0.90 -28.09 2.36
C SER A 515 0.64 -26.66 1.84
N GLY A 516 -0.58 -26.15 2.01
CA GLY A 516 -1.07 -24.90 1.41
C GLY A 516 -0.30 -23.66 1.85
N ASN A 517 0.16 -23.60 3.11
CA ASN A 517 1.01 -22.50 3.60
C ASN A 517 2.30 -22.35 2.78
N TYR A 518 2.90 -23.46 2.33
CA TYR A 518 4.10 -23.43 1.50
C TYR A 518 3.81 -22.88 0.10
N PHE A 519 2.63 -23.16 -0.46
CA PHE A 519 2.19 -22.54 -1.70
C PHE A 519 1.91 -21.03 -1.53
N VAL A 520 1.35 -20.60 -0.40
CA VAL A 520 1.17 -19.17 -0.09
C VAL A 520 2.52 -18.46 -0.08
N THR A 521 3.51 -19.00 0.61
CA THR A 521 4.89 -18.44 0.63
C THR A 521 5.50 -18.40 -0.77
N MET A 522 5.35 -19.45 -1.57
CA MET A 522 5.84 -19.48 -2.95
C MET A 522 5.21 -18.36 -3.81
N PHE A 523 3.90 -18.13 -3.66
CA PHE A 523 3.22 -17.06 -4.40
C PHE A 523 3.64 -15.67 -3.90
N ASP A 524 3.72 -15.44 -2.60
CA ASP A 524 4.09 -14.12 -2.04
C ASP A 524 5.52 -13.71 -2.41
N ASP A 525 6.47 -14.64 -2.31
CA ASP A 525 7.89 -14.32 -2.56
C ASP A 525 8.19 -14.14 -4.05
N TYR A 526 7.64 -14.99 -4.92
CA TYR A 526 8.11 -15.11 -6.31
C TYR A 526 7.09 -14.72 -7.38
N SER A 527 5.78 -14.92 -7.17
CA SER A 527 4.79 -14.79 -8.26
C SER A 527 4.52 -13.35 -8.68
N ALA A 528 4.70 -12.39 -7.77
CA ALA A 528 4.37 -10.99 -8.00
C ALA A 528 5.61 -10.09 -8.13
N THR A 529 6.64 -10.30 -7.29
CA THR A 529 7.77 -9.35 -7.15
C THR A 529 8.50 -9.06 -8.47
N LEU A 530 8.90 -10.09 -9.21
CA LEU A 530 9.64 -9.92 -10.47
C LEU A 530 8.75 -9.39 -11.60
N PRO A 531 7.57 -9.99 -11.89
CA PRO A 531 6.67 -9.46 -12.91
C PRO A 531 6.24 -8.01 -12.66
N LEU A 532 5.92 -7.66 -11.41
CA LEU A 532 5.50 -6.30 -11.05
C LEU A 532 6.62 -5.29 -11.31
N THR A 533 7.86 -5.62 -10.96
CA THR A 533 9.01 -4.74 -11.23
C THR A 533 9.15 -4.48 -12.74
N VAL A 534 8.97 -5.51 -13.58
CA VAL A 534 9.01 -5.37 -15.04
C VAL A 534 7.86 -4.48 -15.54
N VAL A 535 6.65 -4.70 -15.03
CA VAL A 535 5.47 -3.89 -15.37
C VAL A 535 5.73 -2.41 -15.07
N VAL A 536 6.14 -2.07 -13.84
CA VAL A 536 6.37 -0.69 -13.42
C VAL A 536 7.49 -0.01 -14.24
N ILE A 537 8.55 -0.74 -14.61
CA ILE A 537 9.60 -0.22 -15.51
C ILE A 537 8.99 0.16 -16.86
N LEU A 538 8.21 -0.73 -17.46
CA LEU A 538 7.58 -0.51 -18.76
C LEU A 538 6.54 0.61 -18.72
N GLU A 539 5.77 0.72 -17.63
CA GLU A 539 4.83 1.83 -17.41
C GLU A 539 5.54 3.18 -17.40
N ASN A 540 6.63 3.29 -16.64
CA ASN A 540 7.40 4.52 -16.56
C ASN A 540 8.07 4.86 -17.91
N ILE A 541 8.63 3.87 -18.62
CA ILE A 541 9.19 4.09 -19.97
C ILE A 541 8.10 4.51 -20.96
N ALA A 542 6.92 3.89 -20.91
CA ALA A 542 5.80 4.21 -21.78
C ALA A 542 5.35 5.67 -21.63
N VAL A 543 5.25 6.18 -20.40
CA VAL A 543 4.86 7.58 -20.17
C VAL A 543 6.03 8.54 -20.39
N ALA A 544 7.19 8.27 -19.81
CA ALA A 544 8.29 9.23 -19.83
C ALA A 544 8.96 9.36 -21.21
N TRP A 545 9.15 8.24 -21.94
CA TRP A 545 9.91 8.22 -23.19
C TRP A 545 9.04 8.11 -24.44
N ILE A 546 8.00 7.26 -24.42
CA ILE A 546 7.15 7.04 -25.61
C ILE A 546 6.07 8.11 -25.73
N TYR A 547 5.31 8.35 -24.67
CA TYR A 547 4.32 9.42 -24.63
C TYR A 547 4.95 10.81 -24.58
N GLY A 548 6.12 10.90 -23.91
CA GLY A 548 6.95 12.09 -23.82
C GLY A 548 6.66 12.92 -22.57
N THR A 549 7.68 13.06 -21.71
CA THR A 549 7.54 13.77 -20.42
C THR A 549 7.15 15.24 -20.58
N LYS A 550 7.62 15.93 -21.64
CA LYS A 550 7.27 17.35 -21.89
C LYS A 550 5.76 17.51 -22.12
N LYS A 551 5.20 16.66 -22.99
CA LYS A 551 3.76 16.62 -23.27
C LYS A 551 2.97 16.30 -22.01
N PHE A 552 3.39 15.27 -21.28
CA PHE A 552 2.72 14.87 -20.03
C PHE A 552 2.73 15.98 -18.97
N MET A 553 3.85 16.71 -18.80
CA MET A 553 3.92 17.85 -17.88
C MET A 553 3.02 19.01 -18.29
N GLN A 554 2.84 19.24 -19.60
CA GLN A 554 1.89 20.24 -20.09
C GLN A 554 0.45 19.82 -19.77
N GLU A 555 0.06 18.59 -20.07
CA GLU A 555 -1.27 18.08 -19.75
C GLU A 555 -1.56 18.08 -18.24
N LEU A 556 -0.55 17.78 -17.42
CA LEU A 556 -0.65 17.92 -15.97
C LEU A 556 -0.89 19.37 -15.53
N THR A 557 -0.26 20.33 -16.21
CA THR A 557 -0.43 21.76 -15.92
C THR A 557 -1.85 22.21 -16.28
N GLU A 558 -2.38 21.72 -17.41
CA GLU A 558 -3.76 21.96 -17.84
C GLU A 558 -4.77 21.31 -16.88
N MET A 559 -4.47 20.11 -16.38
CA MET A 559 -5.34 19.35 -15.47
C MET A 559 -5.35 19.91 -14.03
N LEU A 560 -4.20 20.33 -13.51
CA LEU A 560 -4.04 20.79 -12.12
C LEU A 560 -4.18 22.31 -11.96
N GLY A 561 -4.08 23.07 -13.06
CA GLY A 561 -4.02 24.53 -13.04
C GLY A 561 -2.68 25.11 -12.57
N PHE A 562 -1.74 24.28 -12.13
CA PHE A 562 -0.37 24.67 -11.79
C PHE A 562 0.64 23.69 -12.39
N ARG A 563 1.84 24.17 -12.68
CA ARG A 563 2.91 23.34 -13.23
C ARG A 563 3.57 22.52 -12.11
N PRO A 564 3.60 21.17 -12.19
CA PRO A 564 4.31 20.36 -11.20
C PRO A 564 5.81 20.70 -11.15
N TYR A 565 6.43 20.48 -10.00
CA TYR A 565 7.84 20.81 -9.78
C TYR A 565 8.76 20.02 -10.72
N GLN A 566 9.90 20.62 -11.10
CA GLN A 566 10.85 20.03 -12.06
C GLN A 566 11.45 18.70 -11.58
N PHE A 567 11.43 18.44 -10.28
CA PHE A 567 11.81 17.14 -9.69
C PHE A 567 11.13 15.97 -10.42
N TYR A 568 9.81 16.02 -10.63
CA TYR A 568 9.06 14.94 -11.27
C TYR A 568 9.54 14.65 -12.70
N TYR A 569 9.90 15.70 -13.43
CA TYR A 569 10.44 15.56 -14.78
C TYR A 569 11.75 14.76 -14.80
N TYR A 570 12.69 15.08 -13.90
CA TYR A 570 13.97 14.37 -13.81
C TYR A 570 13.82 12.97 -13.23
N THR A 571 12.94 12.78 -12.24
CA THR A 571 12.73 11.46 -11.65
C THR A 571 12.11 10.49 -12.64
N TRP A 572 11.03 10.87 -13.33
CA TRP A 572 10.38 9.99 -14.31
C TRP A 572 11.30 9.64 -15.48
N LYS A 573 12.02 10.64 -16.01
CA LYS A 573 12.82 10.45 -17.22
C LYS A 573 14.14 9.71 -16.98
N TYR A 574 14.82 9.97 -15.86
CA TYR A 574 16.19 9.48 -15.63
C TYR A 574 16.31 8.63 -14.35
N VAL A 575 15.90 9.17 -13.20
CA VAL A 575 16.22 8.53 -11.90
C VAL A 575 15.45 7.24 -11.69
N SER A 576 14.12 7.27 -11.79
CA SER A 576 13.27 6.10 -11.56
C SER A 576 13.58 4.93 -12.52
N PRO A 577 13.73 5.13 -13.85
CA PRO A 577 14.13 4.04 -14.75
C PRO A 577 15.47 3.40 -14.36
N ILE A 578 16.49 4.20 -14.04
CA ILE A 578 17.83 3.70 -13.68
C ILE A 578 17.75 2.92 -12.37
N CYS A 579 17.14 3.49 -11.33
CA CYS A 579 17.00 2.81 -10.04
C CYS A 579 16.24 1.50 -10.17
N MET A 580 15.14 1.47 -10.93
CA MET A 580 14.37 0.25 -11.14
C MET A 580 15.15 -0.80 -11.97
N ALA A 581 15.94 -0.40 -12.96
CA ALA A 581 16.81 -1.31 -13.70
C ALA A 581 17.89 -1.93 -12.80
N VAL A 582 18.48 -1.15 -11.89
CA VAL A 582 19.43 -1.64 -10.88
C VAL A 582 18.75 -2.65 -9.95
N LEU A 583 17.55 -2.34 -9.45
CA LEU A 583 16.78 -3.23 -8.58
C LEU A 583 16.40 -4.55 -9.27
N MET A 584 15.99 -4.48 -10.53
CA MET A 584 15.68 -5.66 -11.33
C MET A 584 16.92 -6.53 -11.52
N THR A 585 18.05 -5.92 -11.87
CA THR A 585 19.33 -6.63 -12.05
C THR A 585 19.77 -7.30 -10.76
N ALA A 586 19.71 -6.60 -9.63
CA ALA A 586 20.03 -7.16 -8.32
C ALA A 586 19.11 -8.33 -7.94
N SER A 587 17.82 -8.23 -8.26
CA SER A 587 16.85 -9.31 -8.01
C SER A 587 17.12 -10.55 -8.85
N ILE A 588 17.48 -10.38 -10.12
CA ILE A 588 17.84 -11.49 -11.02
C ILE A 588 19.15 -12.16 -10.57
N ILE A 589 20.18 -11.37 -10.22
CA ILE A 589 21.46 -11.89 -9.72
C ILE A 589 21.20 -12.78 -8.50
N GLN A 590 20.40 -12.30 -7.55
CA GLN A 590 20.13 -13.06 -6.35
C GLN A 590 19.31 -14.33 -6.58
N LEU A 591 18.33 -14.28 -7.49
CA LEU A 591 17.60 -15.49 -7.87
C LEU A 591 18.55 -16.56 -8.46
N GLY A 592 19.65 -16.13 -9.10
CA GLY A 592 20.70 -17.03 -9.58
C GLY A 592 21.71 -17.48 -8.51
N VAL A 593 22.03 -16.64 -7.53
CA VAL A 593 23.04 -16.94 -6.48
C VAL A 593 22.47 -17.77 -5.34
N SER A 594 21.24 -17.50 -4.92
CA SER A 594 20.59 -18.17 -3.79
C SER A 594 19.47 -19.07 -4.29
N PRO A 595 19.61 -20.41 -4.22
CA PRO A 595 18.55 -21.30 -4.65
C PRO A 595 17.27 -21.07 -3.83
N PRO A 596 16.09 -20.96 -4.48
CA PRO A 596 14.81 -20.76 -3.80
C PRO A 596 14.52 -21.87 -2.78
N GLY A 597 14.10 -21.48 -1.58
CA GLY A 597 13.66 -22.39 -0.53
C GLY A 597 12.54 -21.80 0.31
N TYR A 598 12.10 -22.56 1.30
CA TYR A 598 11.00 -22.23 2.21
C TYR A 598 11.26 -22.82 3.60
N SER A 599 10.69 -22.21 4.63
CA SER A 599 10.71 -22.75 6.00
C SER A 599 9.58 -23.76 6.17
N ALA A 600 9.92 -25.01 6.50
CA ALA A 600 9.00 -26.10 6.76
C ALA A 600 8.93 -26.42 8.25
N TRP A 601 7.72 -26.68 8.76
CA TRP A 601 7.52 -27.10 10.15
C TRP A 601 7.71 -28.61 10.28
N ILE A 602 8.74 -29.03 11.00
CA ILE A 602 9.05 -30.46 11.20
C ILE A 602 8.46 -30.93 12.53
N ARG A 603 7.48 -31.84 12.46
CA ARG A 603 6.74 -32.32 13.64
C ARG A 603 7.63 -32.88 14.75
N GLU A 604 8.64 -33.65 14.39
CA GLU A 604 9.50 -34.36 15.35
C GLU A 604 10.44 -33.42 16.11
N GLU A 605 10.91 -32.37 15.43
CA GLU A 605 11.81 -31.37 15.98
C GLU A 605 11.04 -30.23 16.68
N ALA A 606 9.73 -30.08 16.41
CA ALA A 606 8.90 -28.95 16.84
C ALA A 606 9.54 -27.58 16.52
N ALA A 607 10.16 -27.50 15.33
CA ALA A 607 10.92 -26.35 14.87
C ALA A 607 10.77 -26.14 13.36
N GLU A 608 11.01 -24.90 12.92
CA GLU A 608 11.09 -24.55 11.51
C GLU A 608 12.47 -24.90 10.95
N LYS A 609 12.48 -25.56 9.78
CA LYS A 609 13.69 -25.94 9.07
C LYS A 609 13.63 -25.44 7.64
N PHE A 610 14.70 -24.80 7.18
CA PHE A 610 14.80 -24.34 5.80
C PHE A 610 15.01 -25.53 4.85
N LEU A 611 14.09 -25.69 3.90
CA LEU A 611 14.14 -26.71 2.85
C LEU A 611 14.15 -26.05 1.47
N PHE A 612 14.82 -26.68 0.52
CA PHE A 612 14.81 -26.24 -0.88
C PHE A 612 13.56 -26.74 -1.60
N TYR A 613 13.09 -25.97 -2.58
CA TYR A 613 11.96 -26.41 -3.41
C TYR A 613 12.36 -27.61 -4.29
N PRO A 614 11.51 -28.66 -4.37
CA PRO A 614 11.75 -29.77 -5.28
C PRO A 614 11.65 -29.33 -6.76
N THR A 615 12.20 -30.13 -7.67
CA THR A 615 12.29 -29.79 -9.10
C THR A 615 10.94 -29.48 -9.76
N TRP A 616 9.88 -30.20 -9.41
CA TRP A 616 8.53 -29.92 -9.89
C TRP A 616 7.98 -28.59 -9.38
N ALA A 617 8.30 -28.20 -8.13
CA ALA A 617 7.88 -26.94 -7.54
C ALA A 617 8.64 -25.76 -8.15
N MET A 618 9.92 -25.96 -8.48
CA MET A 618 10.71 -25.01 -9.26
C MET A 618 10.12 -24.79 -10.65
N ALA A 619 9.63 -25.84 -11.32
CA ALA A 619 8.94 -25.71 -12.60
C ALA A 619 7.65 -24.89 -12.49
N ILE A 620 6.86 -25.09 -11.42
CA ILE A 620 5.68 -24.27 -11.13
C ILE A 620 6.07 -22.80 -10.93
N LEU A 621 7.08 -22.53 -10.09
CA LEU A 621 7.57 -21.17 -9.82
C LEU A 621 7.96 -20.45 -11.13
N ILE A 622 8.77 -21.10 -11.97
CA ILE A 622 9.18 -20.55 -13.27
C ILE A 622 7.95 -20.33 -14.15
N SER A 623 7.01 -21.28 -14.19
CA SER A 623 5.78 -21.15 -14.97
C SER A 623 4.91 -19.97 -14.53
N LEU A 624 4.86 -19.66 -13.23
CA LEU A 624 4.07 -18.55 -12.69
C LEU A 624 4.66 -17.20 -13.11
N ILE A 625 5.99 -17.06 -13.04
CA ILE A 625 6.68 -15.84 -13.46
C ILE A 625 6.51 -15.63 -14.97
N ILE A 626 6.66 -16.70 -15.77
CA ILE A 626 6.46 -16.63 -17.22
C ILE A 626 5.00 -16.28 -17.52
N LEU A 627 4.03 -16.93 -16.88
CA LEU A 627 2.62 -16.68 -17.10
C LEU A 627 2.25 -15.22 -16.80
N ALA A 628 2.71 -14.66 -15.68
CA ALA A 628 2.49 -13.26 -15.31
C ALA A 628 3.10 -12.27 -16.31
N SER A 629 4.28 -12.59 -16.87
CA SER A 629 5.00 -11.71 -17.80
C SER A 629 4.65 -11.92 -19.27
N LEU A 630 4.07 -13.07 -19.64
CA LEU A 630 3.73 -13.46 -21.02
C LEU A 630 2.88 -12.43 -21.79
N PRO A 631 1.89 -11.73 -21.19
CA PRO A 631 1.11 -10.75 -21.91
C PRO A 631 1.94 -9.60 -22.50
N LEU A 632 3.11 -9.29 -21.91
CA LEU A 632 3.99 -8.21 -22.37
C LEU A 632 4.56 -8.49 -23.77
N PRO A 633 5.36 -9.56 -24.00
CA PRO A 633 5.86 -9.87 -25.33
C PRO A 633 4.77 -10.34 -26.28
N LEU A 634 3.75 -11.07 -25.80
CA LEU A 634 2.72 -11.63 -26.66
C LEU A 634 1.90 -10.54 -27.34
N VAL A 635 1.43 -9.53 -26.59
CA VAL A 635 0.69 -8.40 -27.18
C VAL A 635 1.58 -7.56 -28.09
N PHE A 636 2.85 -7.36 -27.71
CA PHE A 636 3.82 -6.63 -28.53
C PHE A 636 4.03 -7.32 -29.88
N ILE A 637 4.28 -8.63 -29.89
CA ILE A 637 4.49 -9.43 -31.11
C ILE A 637 3.23 -9.44 -31.96
N LEU A 638 2.06 -9.75 -31.38
CA LEU A 638 0.81 -9.81 -32.14
C LEU A 638 0.47 -8.50 -32.84
N ARG A 639 0.75 -7.35 -32.21
CA ARG A 639 0.52 -6.03 -32.82
C ARG A 639 1.63 -5.61 -33.78
N GLN A 640 2.88 -6.00 -33.50
CA GLN A 640 4.00 -5.72 -34.42
C GLN A 640 3.83 -6.45 -35.75
N PHE A 641 3.27 -7.67 -35.75
CA PHE A 641 2.97 -8.44 -36.96
C PHE A 641 1.55 -8.18 -37.51
N HIS A 642 0.84 -7.17 -37.01
CA HIS A 642 -0.53 -6.81 -37.42
C HIS A 642 -1.54 -7.99 -37.38
N LEU A 643 -1.29 -9.01 -36.54
CA LEU A 643 -2.17 -10.18 -36.39
C LEU A 643 -3.44 -9.86 -35.60
N VAL A 644 -3.39 -8.79 -34.81
CA VAL A 644 -4.55 -8.20 -34.13
C VAL A 644 -4.69 -6.79 -34.67
N SER A 645 -5.90 -6.44 -35.14
CA SER A 645 -6.22 -5.07 -35.55
C SER A 645 -5.77 -4.13 -34.45
N ASP A 646 -4.96 -3.12 -34.80
CA ASP A 646 -4.88 -1.92 -33.97
C ASP A 646 -6.34 -1.51 -33.76
N GLY A 647 -6.79 -1.41 -32.51
CA GLY A 647 -8.17 -1.01 -32.22
C GLY A 647 -8.54 0.37 -32.79
N SER A 648 -7.65 1.01 -33.55
CA SER A 648 -7.77 2.30 -34.20
C SER A 648 -9.03 2.46 -35.06
N ASN A 649 -9.58 1.39 -35.65
CA ASN A 649 -10.79 1.55 -36.48
C ASN A 649 -12.08 1.67 -35.67
N ALA A 650 -12.04 1.48 -34.35
CA ALA A 650 -13.16 1.76 -33.44
C ALA A 650 -12.81 2.76 -32.32
N LEU A 651 -11.54 3.19 -32.20
CA LEU A 651 -11.04 4.02 -31.08
C LEU A 651 -10.20 5.23 -31.51
N SER A 652 -10.11 5.55 -32.81
CA SER A 652 -9.47 6.77 -33.29
C SER A 652 -10.48 7.91 -33.41
N VAL A 653 -10.84 8.51 -32.27
CA VAL A 653 -11.38 9.87 -32.29
C VAL A 653 -10.27 10.80 -32.78
N THR A 654 -10.45 11.28 -34.00
CA THR A 654 -9.60 12.29 -34.63
C THR A 654 -9.75 13.61 -33.85
N TYR A 655 -8.84 13.88 -32.93
CA TYR A 655 -8.62 15.28 -32.52
C TYR A 655 -8.01 16.00 -33.71
N LYS A 656 -8.67 17.09 -34.11
CA LYS A 656 -8.36 17.95 -35.25
C LYS A 656 -6.88 18.37 -35.21
N LYS A 657 -6.02 17.60 -35.88
CA LYS A 657 -4.62 17.93 -36.15
C LYS A 657 -4.59 19.03 -37.21
N GLY A 658 -4.83 20.26 -36.79
CA GLY A 658 -4.81 21.43 -37.67
C GLY A 658 -4.25 22.63 -36.92
N ARG A 659 -3.03 23.03 -37.31
CA ARG A 659 -2.37 24.31 -36.98
C ARG A 659 -1.54 24.34 -35.68
N MET A 660 -0.51 23.50 -35.56
CA MET A 660 0.61 23.76 -34.60
C MET A 660 1.95 23.09 -34.97
N MET A 661 2.09 22.49 -36.16
CA MET A 661 3.29 21.73 -36.51
C MET A 661 4.30 22.54 -37.34
N LYS A 662 3.99 23.81 -37.68
CA LYS A 662 4.88 24.68 -38.47
C LYS A 662 5.63 25.72 -37.63
N ASP A 663 5.22 25.95 -36.38
CA ASP A 663 5.87 26.92 -35.49
C ASP A 663 6.87 26.27 -34.50
N ILE A 664 6.88 24.94 -34.36
CA ILE A 664 7.71 24.24 -33.36
C ILE A 664 9.16 24.04 -33.82
N SER A 665 9.41 23.90 -35.12
CA SER A 665 10.79 23.75 -35.63
C SER A 665 11.64 25.00 -35.42
N ASN A 666 11.01 26.18 -35.29
CA ASN A 666 11.72 27.44 -35.04
C ASN A 666 11.88 27.75 -33.53
N LEU A 667 11.27 26.96 -32.64
CA LEU A 667 11.38 27.10 -31.19
C LEU A 667 12.46 26.20 -30.58
N GLU A 668 12.77 25.05 -31.20
CA GLU A 668 13.80 24.12 -30.70
C GLU A 668 15.22 24.71 -30.75
N ASP A 669 15.55 25.53 -31.76
CA ASP A 669 16.88 26.14 -31.86
C ASP A 669 17.07 27.36 -30.93
N ASN A 670 15.98 28.01 -30.50
CA ASN A 670 16.05 29.26 -29.72
C ASN A 670 15.92 29.06 -28.20
N ASP A 671 15.40 27.93 -27.74
CA ASP A 671 15.22 27.67 -26.30
C ASP A 671 16.46 27.08 -25.62
N GLU A 672 17.32 26.32 -26.33
CA GLU A 672 18.57 25.82 -25.73
C GLU A 672 19.51 26.93 -25.28
N THR A 673 19.48 28.10 -25.95
CA THR A 673 20.30 29.27 -25.57
C THR A 673 19.70 30.08 -24.43
N ARG A 674 18.37 30.03 -24.22
CA ARG A 674 17.71 30.73 -23.10
C ARG A 674 17.85 30.02 -21.76
N PHE A 675 18.04 28.70 -21.75
CA PHE A 675 18.23 27.94 -20.51
C PHE A 675 19.59 28.14 -19.83
N ILE A 676 20.57 28.77 -20.50
CA ILE A 676 21.93 28.97 -19.96
C ILE A 676 22.11 30.36 -19.31
N LEU A 677 21.24 31.34 -19.58
CA LEU A 677 21.42 32.71 -19.09
C LEU A 677 20.12 33.28 -18.49
N SER A 678 19.85 33.01 -17.21
CA SER A 678 18.92 33.84 -16.44
C SER A 678 19.61 34.40 -15.20
N LYS A 679 20.08 35.65 -15.34
CA LYS A 679 20.44 36.53 -14.24
C LYS A 679 19.18 37.33 -13.88
N VAL A 680 18.78 37.28 -12.62
CA VAL A 680 17.58 37.95 -12.08
C VAL A 680 17.68 39.47 -12.26
N PRO A 681 16.64 40.16 -12.79
CA PRO A 681 16.49 41.60 -12.62
C PRO A 681 15.43 41.94 -11.56
N SER A 682 15.80 42.88 -10.70
CA SER A 682 15.04 43.52 -9.64
C SER A 682 13.90 44.41 -10.15
N GLU A 683 12.80 44.43 -9.39
CA GLU A 683 11.59 45.24 -9.58
C GLU A 683 11.84 46.74 -9.42
N THR A 684 11.28 47.56 -10.32
CA THR A 684 10.67 48.87 -10.02
C THR A 684 9.51 49.11 -11.01
N PRO A 685 8.39 49.74 -10.59
CA PRO A 685 7.14 49.72 -11.35
C PRO A 685 6.96 50.91 -12.28
N SER A 686 6.26 50.68 -13.40
CA SER A 686 5.82 51.69 -14.38
C SER A 686 4.47 52.32 -13.99
N PRO A 687 4.17 53.57 -14.40
CA PRO A 687 2.98 54.29 -13.94
C PRO A 687 1.73 54.00 -14.79
N MET A 688 0.59 53.95 -14.09
CA MET A 688 -0.78 53.90 -14.63
C MET A 688 -1.14 55.13 -15.49
N PRO A 689 -2.07 55.00 -16.45
CA PRO A 689 -2.80 56.14 -16.97
C PRO A 689 -4.30 56.12 -16.61
N THR A 690 -4.83 57.34 -16.54
CA THR A 690 -6.21 57.82 -16.75
C THR A 690 -6.97 58.31 -15.51
N HIS A 691 -7.23 59.63 -15.48
CA HIS A 691 -8.56 60.16 -15.19
C HIS A 691 -8.70 61.66 -15.48
N ARG A 692 -9.79 62.03 -16.15
CA ARG A 692 -10.64 63.23 -15.92
C ARG A 692 -11.88 63.04 -16.81
N SER A 693 -13.11 63.37 -16.42
CA SER A 693 -13.60 64.30 -15.39
C SER A 693 -15.13 64.20 -15.33
N TYR A 694 -15.73 64.46 -14.17
CA TYR A 694 -17.06 65.09 -14.11
C TYR A 694 -17.08 66.19 -13.05
N LEU A 695 -17.79 67.25 -13.41
CA LEU A 695 -17.83 68.59 -12.82
C LEU A 695 -18.73 68.68 -11.58
N GLY A 696 -18.39 69.62 -10.69
CA GLY A 696 -19.28 70.21 -9.67
C GLY A 696 -18.68 71.53 -9.19
N PRO A 697 -19.44 72.65 -9.14
CA PRO A 697 -18.89 74.01 -9.06
C PRO A 697 -18.82 74.54 -7.62
N GLY A 698 -17.93 75.50 -7.35
CA GLY A 698 -18.03 76.31 -6.13
C GLY A 698 -16.75 77.00 -5.66
N SER A 699 -16.44 78.13 -6.30
CA SER A 699 -15.76 79.34 -5.78
C SER A 699 -14.51 79.26 -4.88
N ASN A 700 -13.46 79.91 -5.42
CA ASN A 700 -12.60 80.92 -4.78
C ASN A 700 -11.75 80.55 -3.55
N SER A 701 -10.49 80.19 -3.83
CA SER A 701 -9.24 80.93 -3.52
C SER A 701 -9.08 81.69 -2.17
N PRO A 702 -7.84 82.03 -1.76
CA PRO A 702 -6.58 81.26 -1.78
C PRO A 702 -5.73 81.48 -0.49
N MET A 703 -4.54 80.86 -0.43
CA MET A 703 -3.31 81.38 0.22
C MET A 703 -3.34 81.57 1.76
N GLU A 704 -2.28 81.41 2.54
CA GLU A 704 -0.90 80.95 2.41
C GLU A 704 -0.36 80.96 3.87
N MET A 705 0.67 80.15 4.15
CA MET A 705 1.91 80.53 4.87
C MET A 705 1.77 81.27 6.22
N SER A 706 2.43 80.93 7.33
CA SER A 706 3.54 80.03 7.67
C SER A 706 3.82 80.30 9.16
N THR A 707 4.40 79.36 9.87
CA THR A 707 5.46 79.65 10.86
C THR A 707 6.22 78.36 11.13
N ALA A 708 7.50 78.40 10.78
CA ALA A 708 8.50 77.35 10.90
C ALA A 708 9.10 77.36 12.33
N PRO A 709 10.31 76.82 12.56
CA PRO A 709 10.72 75.41 12.54
C PRO A 709 11.47 75.02 13.84
N ASN A 710 11.77 73.72 14.06
CA ASN A 710 13.10 73.23 14.48
C ASN A 710 13.11 71.73 14.88
N GLY A 711 14.09 71.00 14.34
CA GLY A 711 15.09 70.30 15.17
C GLY A 711 14.84 68.86 15.68
N ARG A 712 15.33 67.88 14.92
CA ARG A 712 16.23 66.74 15.28
C ARG A 712 16.04 65.88 16.56
N TYR A 713 16.02 64.56 16.32
CA TYR A 713 16.68 63.39 17.00
C TYR A 713 16.41 63.01 18.48
N GLY A 714 16.05 61.72 18.69
CA GLY A 714 16.89 60.79 19.48
C GLY A 714 16.36 60.19 20.81
N SER A 715 15.98 58.89 20.76
CA SER A 715 16.25 57.74 21.66
C SER A 715 16.22 57.83 23.21
N GLY A 716 15.64 56.82 23.88
CA GLY A 716 15.95 56.47 25.28
C GLY A 716 14.98 55.47 25.96
N TYR A 717 15.51 54.31 26.37
CA TYR A 717 14.89 53.18 27.10
C TYR A 717 14.50 53.49 28.57
N LEU A 718 13.54 52.73 29.15
CA LEU A 718 13.64 52.17 30.52
C LEU A 718 12.53 51.14 30.85
N LEU A 719 12.97 50.01 31.40
CA LEU A 719 12.21 48.92 32.03
C LEU A 719 11.73 49.28 33.45
N ALA A 720 10.65 48.65 33.91
CA ALA A 720 10.45 48.29 35.31
C ALA A 720 9.49 47.09 35.44
N SER A 721 9.93 46.07 36.18
CA SER A 721 9.18 44.90 36.64
C SER A 721 9.24 44.81 38.17
N THR A 722 8.44 43.91 38.75
CA THR A 722 8.38 43.37 40.14
C THR A 722 7.43 44.08 41.12
N PRO A 723 6.99 43.45 42.25
CA PRO A 723 7.37 42.12 42.80
C PRO A 723 6.24 41.20 43.33
N GLU A 724 6.71 40.03 43.78
CA GLU A 724 6.18 38.82 44.44
C GLU A 724 5.46 39.02 45.80
N SER A 725 4.68 38.01 46.25
CA SER A 725 5.06 37.10 47.37
C SER A 725 3.89 36.22 47.88
N GLU A 726 4.17 34.91 47.97
CA GLU A 726 3.76 33.89 48.97
C GLU A 726 2.29 33.81 49.48
N LEU A 727 1.60 32.72 49.09
CA LEU A 727 1.17 31.64 50.00
C LEU A 727 0.90 30.34 49.24
#